data_AF-A0A1Q5TG88-F1
#
_entry.id   AF-A0A1Q5TG88-F1
#
_cell.length_a   1.000
_cell.length_b   1.000
_cell.length_c   1.000
_cell.angle_alpha   90.00
_cell.angle_beta   90.00
_cell.angle_gamma   90.00
#
_symmetry.space_group_name_H-M   'P 1'
#
loop_
_entity.id
_entity.type
_entity.pdbx_description
1 polymer ?
#
loop_
_entity_poly.entity_id
_entity_poly.type
_entity_poly.pdbx_seq_one_letter_code
_entity_poly.pdbx_strand_id
1 'polypeptide(L)'
;MLRPALWLTLATAVSSTPLSHSGAAVSSHPPTATLSPSKGPPKTVFVGRTLPEFDQDLFLGIKYADEPARFTAAELKSHYTSNDSNSGVYDLSTAGVSSHGNAVYYNATEYGYDCPGYGSDTTKLVNMGLIRSSEDCLNLNVIRPQNVGEEGLPVMLWIFGGGWSQGATADPRYNMSYVVQQSALNGKPVLGVSINYRLSAFGFLDSEEVRAEGNTNLALRDQRTAMRWVKKHIKAFGGDPDRVTIWGESAGAYSVGAHLVTSNGDNEGLFRAAIMESGNAVGPPYNGTEWHQPMYNRIVQRTGCTNATNTLQCLRDLPYQTFYNNAYEGLEWFATVDNNFISQYPQISYREGKFAKVPILLGTNTDEGTSFGTTGTNTDEDCIAQLISSKRWVLTRDEATQLLSYYPNISSLGCPYGWGNVTWPEKGLQYKRYESMAGDITMVAPRRMLAQAMSRFEDHVYSYRWDVAALNTSTTIGVQHFAEIPFVFANPVQNITALGSDPARLELGQLAARMWTSFVTDLNPNGHGAVLKLNMSSITKAGLVVLVKLWLFTRLAEYFCVSTTTVQGYKPTTTVQSLQPFSDLEEANQALFKSASNDDLILVTKDTIFHPQGGGQPSDEGYIFPAGTVTSTINNPENALLQVLAARMDATNNGQVLHLVRAMPSTTTPLQSLTPNTPILQTIDAEKRLLYSRLHTAGHVLGSAVRHLLESSIPNFDELKASHFPDSASCEFRGSIGGEHKDAIQAKVDEFISRAMPVEIQFWGEEDFKREGVEHLLPDPGLLGPGQDKFRVVRIVGAEVYPCGGTHVDSTDLCGGTVVKKISRSKGNSRVSYAVV
;
A
#
# COMPACT_ATOMS: atom_id res chain seq x y z
N MET A 1 -51.37 11.01 -1.57
CA MET A 1 -51.30 11.69 -2.87
C MET A 1 -50.46 12.96 -2.72
N LEU A 2 -49.27 13.01 -3.32
CA LEU A 2 -48.46 14.21 -3.51
C LEU A 2 -47.62 13.95 -4.79
N ARG A 3 -47.55 14.94 -5.69
CA ARG A 3 -46.96 14.79 -7.04
C ARG A 3 -45.44 15.01 -7.00
N PRO A 4 -44.64 14.34 -7.86
CA PRO A 4 -43.25 14.70 -8.08
C PRO A 4 -43.15 16.00 -8.89
N ALA A 5 -42.18 16.85 -8.57
CA ALA A 5 -41.89 18.06 -9.33
C ALA A 5 -40.78 17.80 -10.36
N LEU A 6 -41.08 18.08 -11.63
CA LEU A 6 -40.04 18.23 -12.67
C LEU A 6 -39.10 19.38 -12.30
N TRP A 7 -37.79 19.17 -12.44
CA TRP A 7 -36.81 20.25 -12.49
C TRP A 7 -35.98 20.12 -13.76
N LEU A 8 -36.04 21.16 -14.59
CA LEU A 8 -35.26 21.26 -15.83
C LEU A 8 -33.78 21.44 -15.51
N THR A 9 -32.94 20.82 -16.33
CA THR A 9 -31.51 21.09 -16.39
C THR A 9 -31.23 22.45 -17.02
N LEU A 10 -30.53 23.34 -16.30
CA LEU A 10 -29.77 24.43 -16.91
C LEU A 10 -28.28 24.08 -16.88
N ALA A 11 -27.72 23.78 -18.04
CA ALA A 11 -26.28 23.68 -18.22
C ALA A 11 -25.69 25.08 -18.36
N THR A 12 -24.96 25.57 -17.36
CA THR A 12 -24.13 26.77 -17.49
C THR A 12 -22.78 26.40 -18.08
N ALA A 13 -22.58 26.73 -19.36
CA ALA A 13 -21.31 26.56 -20.04
C ALA A 13 -20.25 27.47 -19.40
N VAL A 14 -19.11 26.89 -19.00
CA VAL A 14 -17.89 27.64 -18.69
C VAL A 14 -16.94 27.45 -19.87
N SER A 15 -16.63 28.54 -20.55
CA SER A 15 -15.76 28.55 -21.72
C SER A 15 -14.29 28.38 -21.34
N SER A 16 -13.69 27.24 -21.69
CA SER A 16 -12.25 27.12 -21.85
C SER A 16 -11.87 27.35 -23.32
N THR A 17 -10.72 28.01 -23.54
CA THR A 17 -10.24 28.40 -24.87
C THR A 17 -9.81 27.18 -25.71
N PRO A 18 -10.15 27.10 -27.01
CA PRO A 18 -9.77 25.97 -27.84
C PRO A 18 -8.27 26.00 -28.17
N LEU A 19 -7.52 25.01 -27.68
CA LEU A 19 -6.23 24.65 -28.27
C LEU A 19 -6.49 24.03 -29.64
N SER A 20 -5.93 24.61 -30.69
CA SER A 20 -6.12 24.17 -32.07
C SER A 20 -5.56 22.77 -32.31
N HIS A 21 -6.40 21.75 -32.21
CA HIS A 21 -6.09 20.43 -32.71
C HIS A 21 -6.25 20.43 -34.24
N SER A 22 -5.20 20.01 -34.94
CA SER A 22 -5.28 19.66 -36.35
C SER A 22 -6.34 18.58 -36.52
N GLY A 23 -7.35 18.82 -37.35
CA GLY A 23 -8.48 17.91 -37.50
C GLY A 23 -8.06 16.51 -37.93
N ALA A 24 -8.13 15.56 -36.99
CA ALA A 24 -8.08 14.14 -37.31
C ALA A 24 -9.30 13.81 -38.18
N ALA A 25 -9.09 13.12 -39.30
CA ALA A 25 -10.18 12.69 -40.16
C ALA A 25 -11.03 11.67 -39.39
N VAL A 26 -12.31 11.98 -39.17
CA VAL A 26 -13.27 11.02 -38.61
C VAL A 26 -13.36 9.84 -39.58
N SER A 27 -12.90 8.67 -39.14
CA SER A 27 -13.09 7.42 -39.89
C SER A 27 -14.58 7.24 -40.16
N SER A 28 -14.96 7.10 -41.44
CA SER A 28 -16.35 6.84 -41.82
C SER A 28 -16.82 5.42 -41.50
N HIS A 29 -15.95 4.58 -40.94
CA HIS A 29 -16.24 3.19 -40.61
C HIS A 29 -16.01 2.94 -39.11
N PRO A 30 -16.87 2.14 -38.44
CA PRO A 30 -16.71 1.76 -37.04
C PRO A 30 -15.44 0.93 -36.84
N PRO A 31 -14.82 0.95 -35.64
CA PRO A 31 -13.66 0.13 -35.37
C PRO A 31 -14.05 -1.36 -35.33
N THR A 32 -13.25 -2.20 -35.97
CA THR A 32 -13.49 -3.66 -36.05
C THR A 32 -12.31 -4.48 -35.53
N ALA A 33 -12.60 -5.62 -34.92
CA ALA A 33 -11.62 -6.66 -34.58
C ALA A 33 -12.08 -8.00 -35.18
N THR A 34 -11.20 -8.70 -35.91
CA THR A 34 -11.59 -9.92 -36.65
C THR A 34 -10.92 -11.18 -36.11
N LEU A 35 -11.72 -12.15 -35.67
CA LEU A 35 -11.26 -13.51 -35.41
C LEU A 35 -11.37 -14.34 -36.68
N SER A 36 -10.21 -14.78 -37.19
CA SER A 36 -10.13 -15.74 -38.30
C SER A 36 -9.78 -17.13 -37.73
N PRO A 37 -10.70 -18.11 -37.74
CA PRO A 37 -10.37 -19.48 -37.34
C PRO A 37 -9.40 -20.13 -38.34
N SER A 38 -8.50 -20.99 -37.85
CA SER A 38 -7.49 -21.67 -38.66
C SER A 38 -8.08 -22.74 -39.59
N LYS A 39 -9.18 -23.39 -39.16
CA LYS A 39 -10.13 -24.18 -39.96
C LYS A 39 -11.51 -24.07 -39.32
N GLY A 40 -12.58 -24.03 -40.12
CA GLY A 40 -13.96 -24.05 -39.62
C GLY A 40 -14.78 -22.79 -39.95
N PRO A 41 -15.74 -22.39 -39.10
CA PRO A 41 -16.89 -21.52 -39.43
C PRO A 41 -16.56 -20.09 -39.92
N PRO A 42 -17.58 -19.33 -40.40
CA PRO A 42 -17.46 -17.91 -40.78
C PRO A 42 -16.60 -17.08 -39.82
N LYS A 43 -15.80 -16.16 -40.38
CA LYS A 43 -14.99 -15.20 -39.59
C LYS A 43 -15.91 -14.37 -38.70
N THR A 44 -15.51 -14.15 -37.45
CA THR A 44 -16.25 -13.25 -36.54
C THR A 44 -15.61 -11.86 -36.59
N VAL A 45 -16.41 -10.85 -36.96
CA VAL A 45 -16.04 -9.44 -36.95
C VAL A 45 -16.78 -8.78 -35.78
N PHE A 46 -16.05 -8.44 -34.73
CA PHE A 46 -16.57 -7.59 -33.66
C PHE A 46 -16.59 -6.15 -34.16
N VAL A 47 -17.76 -5.51 -34.07
CA VAL A 47 -17.94 -4.10 -34.45
C VAL A 47 -18.13 -3.29 -33.18
N GLY A 48 -17.13 -2.47 -32.85
CA GLY A 48 -17.12 -1.60 -31.68
C GLY A 48 -17.62 -0.19 -31.99
N ARG A 49 -17.35 0.74 -31.08
CA ARG A 49 -17.54 2.19 -31.29
C ARG A 49 -16.28 2.96 -30.91
N THR A 50 -16.01 4.04 -31.63
CA THR A 50 -14.98 5.02 -31.26
C THR A 50 -15.52 5.97 -30.19
N LEU A 51 -14.64 6.41 -29.30
CA LEU A 51 -14.89 7.41 -28.26
C LEU A 51 -13.90 8.57 -28.47
N PRO A 52 -14.24 9.57 -29.32
CA PRO A 52 -13.30 10.58 -29.80
C PRO A 52 -12.69 11.45 -28.70
N GLU A 53 -13.42 11.69 -27.61
CA GLU A 53 -12.95 12.48 -26.46
C GLU A 53 -11.81 11.83 -25.66
N PHE A 54 -11.50 10.57 -25.96
CA PHE A 54 -10.38 9.81 -25.38
C PHE A 54 -9.34 9.32 -26.42
N ASP A 55 -9.57 9.55 -27.72
CA ASP A 55 -8.84 8.92 -28.84
C ASP A 55 -8.80 7.37 -28.70
N GLN A 56 -9.95 6.74 -28.43
CA GLN A 56 -10.05 5.30 -28.13
C GLN A 56 -11.11 4.56 -28.97
N ASP A 57 -10.89 3.26 -29.15
CA ASP A 57 -11.88 2.31 -29.67
C ASP A 57 -12.36 1.38 -28.54
N LEU A 58 -13.67 1.18 -28.45
CA LEU A 58 -14.33 0.37 -27.43
C LEU A 58 -15.08 -0.81 -28.08
N PHE A 59 -14.88 -2.00 -27.53
CA PHE A 59 -15.62 -3.22 -27.86
C PHE A 59 -16.19 -3.80 -26.56
N LEU A 60 -17.48 -3.58 -26.34
CA LEU A 60 -18.17 -3.84 -25.08
C LEU A 60 -19.08 -5.08 -25.18
N GLY A 61 -19.36 -5.72 -24.05
CA GLY A 61 -20.34 -6.81 -23.97
C GLY A 61 -20.00 -8.07 -24.79
N ILE A 62 -18.72 -8.36 -25.05
CA ILE A 62 -18.28 -9.56 -25.78
C ILE A 62 -18.44 -10.79 -24.89
N LYS A 63 -19.28 -11.75 -25.28
CA LYS A 63 -19.37 -13.06 -24.60
C LYS A 63 -18.03 -13.79 -24.66
N TYR A 64 -17.49 -14.19 -23.50
CA TYR A 64 -16.33 -15.10 -23.42
C TYR A 64 -16.73 -16.55 -23.17
N ALA A 65 -17.96 -16.77 -22.71
CA ALA A 65 -18.64 -18.04 -22.55
C ALA A 65 -20.11 -17.87 -22.97
N ASP A 66 -20.77 -18.97 -23.32
CA ASP A 66 -22.23 -19.01 -23.42
C ASP A 66 -22.86 -19.07 -22.01
N GLU A 67 -24.15 -18.76 -21.88
CA GLU A 67 -24.87 -18.88 -20.60
C GLU A 67 -24.82 -20.33 -20.10
N PRO A 68 -24.13 -20.62 -18.98
CA PRO A 68 -24.06 -21.98 -18.45
C PRO A 68 -25.37 -22.30 -17.72
N ALA A 69 -25.73 -23.59 -17.66
CA ALA A 69 -26.74 -24.02 -16.71
C ALA A 69 -26.35 -23.60 -15.28
N ARG A 70 -27.34 -23.27 -14.45
CA ARG A 70 -27.09 -22.79 -13.08
C ARG A 70 -26.23 -23.84 -12.33
N PHE A 71 -25.23 -23.39 -11.60
CA PHE A 71 -24.26 -24.26 -10.91
C PHE A 71 -23.49 -25.24 -11.82
N THR A 72 -23.18 -24.88 -13.07
CA THR A 72 -22.19 -25.61 -13.89
C THR A 72 -21.03 -24.72 -14.32
N ALA A 73 -19.89 -25.33 -14.65
CA ALA A 73 -18.73 -24.63 -15.20
C ALA A 73 -19.04 -23.94 -16.54
N ALA A 74 -18.45 -22.77 -16.76
CA ALA A 74 -18.55 -22.03 -18.01
C ALA A 74 -17.51 -22.51 -19.04
N GLU A 75 -17.96 -22.88 -20.23
CA GLU A 75 -17.09 -23.29 -21.33
C GLU A 75 -16.60 -22.09 -22.14
N LEU A 76 -15.36 -22.16 -22.65
CA LEU A 76 -14.78 -21.10 -23.46
C LEU A 76 -15.50 -20.99 -24.81
N LYS A 77 -16.10 -19.83 -25.09
CA LYS A 77 -16.87 -19.58 -26.31
C LYS A 77 -16.00 -19.83 -27.55
N SER A 78 -16.45 -20.77 -28.37
CA SER A 78 -15.74 -21.26 -29.55
C SER A 78 -16.34 -20.73 -30.86
N HIS A 79 -17.62 -20.39 -30.83
CA HIS A 79 -18.42 -19.94 -31.97
C HIS A 79 -19.29 -18.74 -31.57
N TYR A 80 -19.51 -17.83 -32.52
CA TYR A 80 -20.34 -16.64 -32.34
C TYR A 80 -21.46 -16.62 -33.38
N THR A 81 -22.62 -16.13 -32.98
CA THR A 81 -23.71 -15.68 -33.86
C THR A 81 -23.97 -14.19 -33.65
N SER A 82 -24.72 -13.55 -34.56
CA SER A 82 -25.14 -12.15 -34.40
C SER A 82 -26.10 -11.93 -33.24
N ASN A 83 -26.80 -12.99 -32.80
CA ASN A 83 -27.80 -12.92 -31.73
C ASN A 83 -27.19 -13.07 -30.34
N ASP A 84 -25.93 -13.47 -30.25
CA ASP A 84 -25.18 -13.63 -28.99
C ASP A 84 -24.88 -12.28 -28.31
N SER A 85 -25.04 -11.17 -29.05
CA SER A 85 -24.82 -9.83 -28.51
C SER A 85 -26.05 -9.31 -27.77
N ASN A 86 -25.85 -8.86 -26.53
CA ASN A 86 -26.87 -8.13 -25.77
C ASN A 86 -27.12 -6.70 -26.32
N SER A 87 -26.30 -6.20 -27.26
CA SER A 87 -26.56 -4.98 -28.05
C SER A 87 -27.49 -5.24 -29.26
N GLY A 88 -27.93 -6.48 -29.48
CA GLY A 88 -28.73 -6.87 -30.63
C GLY A 88 -27.92 -7.01 -31.93
N VAL A 89 -28.58 -7.44 -33.02
CA VAL A 89 -27.94 -7.63 -34.33
C VAL A 89 -27.43 -6.30 -34.89
N TYR A 90 -26.19 -6.27 -35.35
CA TYR A 90 -25.59 -5.08 -35.94
C TYR A 90 -26.18 -4.77 -37.33
N ASP A 91 -26.67 -3.55 -37.55
CA ASP A 91 -27.15 -3.11 -38.86
C ASP A 91 -25.98 -2.70 -39.77
N LEU A 92 -25.67 -3.55 -40.75
CA LEU A 92 -24.63 -3.29 -41.74
C LEU A 92 -25.02 -2.18 -42.74
N SER A 93 -26.31 -1.90 -42.93
CA SER A 93 -26.78 -0.97 -43.96
C SER A 93 -26.49 0.50 -43.62
N THR A 94 -26.46 0.83 -42.33
CA THR A 94 -26.15 2.18 -41.82
C THR A 94 -24.66 2.42 -41.55
N ALA A 95 -23.84 1.36 -41.53
CA ALA A 95 -22.45 1.42 -41.07
C ALA A 95 -21.38 1.61 -42.16
N GLY A 96 -21.77 1.59 -43.44
CA GLY A 96 -20.82 1.58 -44.57
C GLY A 96 -19.98 0.31 -44.70
N VAL A 97 -20.14 -0.66 -43.78
CA VAL A 97 -19.40 -1.92 -43.78
C VAL A 97 -19.93 -2.82 -44.89
N SER A 98 -19.21 -2.90 -46.00
CA SER A 98 -19.53 -3.81 -47.09
C SER A 98 -19.49 -5.26 -46.61
N SER A 99 -20.62 -5.96 -46.68
CA SER A 99 -20.73 -7.37 -46.28
C SER A 99 -19.79 -8.23 -47.14
N HIS A 100 -18.89 -8.98 -46.50
CA HIS A 100 -17.85 -9.76 -47.20
C HIS A 100 -17.94 -11.25 -46.87
N GLY A 101 -18.78 -11.94 -47.64
CA GLY A 101 -18.91 -13.40 -47.62
C GLY A 101 -19.59 -13.95 -46.36
N ASN A 102 -19.28 -15.21 -46.05
CA ASN A 102 -19.77 -15.90 -44.86
C ASN A 102 -18.98 -15.38 -43.64
N ALA A 103 -19.51 -14.34 -42.98
CA ALA A 103 -18.93 -13.70 -41.81
C ALA A 103 -20.04 -13.36 -40.78
N VAL A 104 -19.72 -13.47 -39.49
CA VAL A 104 -20.61 -13.10 -38.39
C VAL A 104 -20.20 -11.73 -37.89
N TYR A 105 -21.12 -10.77 -37.94
CA TYR A 105 -20.91 -9.43 -37.38
C TYR A 105 -21.51 -9.38 -35.96
N TYR A 106 -20.64 -9.30 -34.96
CA TYR A 106 -21.02 -9.23 -33.56
C TYR A 106 -21.05 -7.76 -33.11
N ASN A 107 -22.20 -7.29 -32.64
CA ASN A 107 -22.36 -5.93 -32.14
C ASN A 107 -21.69 -5.80 -30.77
N ALA A 108 -20.67 -4.97 -30.65
CA ALA A 108 -19.92 -4.74 -29.42
C ALA A 108 -19.92 -3.24 -29.03
N THR A 109 -21.03 -2.54 -29.26
CA THR A 109 -21.12 -1.09 -29.03
C THR A 109 -21.53 -0.71 -27.60
N GLU A 110 -22.29 -1.57 -26.90
CA GLU A 110 -22.75 -1.36 -25.52
C GLU A 110 -22.28 -2.45 -24.56
N TYR A 111 -22.27 -2.13 -23.26
CA TYR A 111 -22.07 -3.13 -22.21
C TYR A 111 -23.15 -4.21 -22.25
N GLY A 112 -22.71 -5.46 -22.02
CA GLY A 112 -23.60 -6.61 -21.84
C GLY A 112 -24.35 -6.56 -20.51
N TYR A 113 -25.03 -7.65 -20.16
CA TYR A 113 -25.62 -7.78 -18.83
C TYR A 113 -24.55 -8.09 -17.77
N ASP A 114 -24.67 -7.47 -16.59
CA ASP A 114 -23.86 -7.79 -15.41
C ASP A 114 -24.50 -8.95 -14.62
N CYS A 115 -23.69 -9.66 -13.83
CA CYS A 115 -24.17 -10.83 -13.11
C CYS A 115 -25.09 -10.46 -11.92
N PRO A 116 -26.04 -11.33 -11.52
CA PRO A 116 -26.97 -11.01 -10.43
C PRO A 116 -26.24 -11.00 -9.07
N GLY A 117 -26.49 -9.97 -8.26
CA GLY A 117 -25.87 -9.78 -6.95
C GLY A 117 -26.74 -8.96 -5.99
N TYR A 118 -26.42 -8.99 -4.69
CA TYR A 118 -27.34 -8.68 -3.58
C TYR A 118 -26.93 -7.50 -2.69
N GLY A 119 -26.02 -6.64 -3.15
CA GLY A 119 -25.53 -5.51 -2.38
C GLY A 119 -26.17 -4.15 -2.72
N SER A 120 -25.90 -3.15 -1.89
CA SER A 120 -26.42 -1.78 -2.03
C SER A 120 -25.99 -1.09 -3.31
N ASP A 121 -24.77 -1.34 -3.79
CA ASP A 121 -24.22 -0.68 -4.96
C ASP A 121 -24.86 -1.23 -6.23
N THR A 122 -24.92 -2.56 -6.38
CA THR A 122 -25.67 -3.20 -7.48
C THR A 122 -27.14 -2.74 -7.48
N THR A 123 -27.80 -2.76 -6.31
CA THR A 123 -29.20 -2.30 -6.20
C THR A 123 -29.37 -0.85 -6.61
N LYS A 124 -28.47 0.05 -6.18
CA LYS A 124 -28.50 1.47 -6.54
C LYS A 124 -28.25 1.68 -8.04
N LEU A 125 -27.24 1.03 -8.62
CA LEU A 125 -26.88 1.16 -10.03
C LEU A 125 -27.99 0.62 -10.96
N VAL A 126 -28.63 -0.50 -10.61
CA VAL A 126 -29.83 -1.03 -11.32
C VAL A 126 -30.98 -0.03 -11.24
N ASN A 127 -31.29 0.48 -10.04
CA ASN A 127 -32.38 1.47 -9.86
C ASN A 127 -32.13 2.81 -10.58
N MET A 128 -30.86 3.16 -10.81
CA MET A 128 -30.45 4.33 -11.61
C MET A 128 -30.44 4.04 -13.13
N GLY A 129 -30.67 2.79 -13.56
CA GLY A 129 -30.59 2.39 -14.96
C GLY A 129 -29.16 2.38 -15.54
N LEU A 130 -28.13 2.40 -14.68
CA LEU A 130 -26.72 2.43 -15.09
C LEU A 130 -26.18 1.04 -15.44
N ILE A 131 -26.73 -0.01 -14.84
CA ILE A 131 -26.38 -1.41 -15.12
C ILE A 131 -27.66 -2.24 -15.31
N ARG A 132 -27.53 -3.40 -15.99
CA ARG A 132 -28.64 -4.32 -16.29
C ARG A 132 -28.22 -5.74 -15.90
N SER A 133 -28.97 -6.42 -15.04
CA SER A 133 -28.59 -7.77 -14.57
C SER A 133 -29.32 -8.90 -15.31
N SER A 134 -28.60 -10.01 -15.58
CA SER A 134 -29.13 -11.26 -16.16
C SER A 134 -28.26 -12.46 -15.72
N GLU A 135 -28.77 -13.70 -15.81
CA GLU A 135 -27.92 -14.90 -15.67
C GLU A 135 -26.98 -15.08 -16.88
N ASP A 136 -27.41 -14.62 -18.08
CA ASP A 136 -26.59 -14.47 -19.29
C ASP A 136 -25.58 -13.30 -19.19
N CYS A 137 -24.65 -13.38 -18.23
CA CYS A 137 -23.73 -12.29 -17.86
C CYS A 137 -22.25 -12.53 -18.16
N LEU A 138 -21.87 -13.65 -18.78
CA LEU A 138 -20.46 -14.03 -19.00
C LEU A 138 -19.81 -13.29 -20.19
N ASN A 139 -19.70 -11.97 -20.04
CA ASN A 139 -19.12 -11.05 -21.02
C ASN A 139 -17.90 -10.29 -20.46
N LEU A 140 -17.14 -9.72 -21.40
CA LEU A 140 -16.03 -8.83 -21.14
C LEU A 140 -16.04 -7.63 -22.08
N ASN A 141 -15.24 -6.63 -21.74
CA ASN A 141 -15.09 -5.40 -22.47
C ASN A 141 -13.62 -5.18 -22.81
N VAL A 142 -13.35 -4.61 -23.98
CA VAL A 142 -12.00 -4.26 -24.47
C VAL A 142 -11.98 -2.78 -24.83
N ILE A 143 -11.03 -2.03 -24.30
CA ILE A 143 -10.79 -0.62 -24.62
C ILE A 143 -9.32 -0.45 -25.02
N ARG A 144 -9.08 0.20 -26.16
CA ARG A 144 -7.72 0.46 -26.67
C ARG A 144 -7.57 1.92 -27.13
N PRO A 145 -6.38 2.53 -27.03
CA PRO A 145 -6.04 3.73 -27.79
C PRO A 145 -6.20 3.50 -29.29
N GLN A 146 -6.44 4.56 -30.05
CA GLN A 146 -6.38 4.51 -31.51
C GLN A 146 -4.94 4.39 -32.02
N ASN A 147 -4.79 4.02 -33.29
CA ASN A 147 -3.48 3.87 -33.96
C ASN A 147 -2.55 2.83 -33.32
N VAL A 148 -3.10 1.71 -32.81
CA VAL A 148 -2.31 0.60 -32.27
C VAL A 148 -1.41 -0.01 -33.36
N GLY A 149 -0.10 -0.06 -33.10
CA GLY A 149 0.89 -0.69 -33.97
C GLY A 149 0.87 -2.22 -33.91
N GLU A 150 1.61 -2.87 -34.80
CA GLU A 150 1.57 -4.34 -34.98
C GLU A 150 2.20 -5.14 -33.82
N GLU A 151 3.01 -4.52 -32.96
CA GLU A 151 3.75 -5.20 -31.88
C GLU A 151 2.86 -5.70 -30.72
N GLY A 152 1.64 -5.16 -30.58
CA GLY A 152 0.70 -5.53 -29.53
C GLY A 152 0.93 -4.79 -28.21
N LEU A 153 -0.15 -4.28 -27.61
CA LEU A 153 -0.11 -3.53 -26.35
C LEU A 153 -0.13 -4.45 -25.13
N PRO A 154 0.59 -4.11 -24.04
CA PRO A 154 0.38 -4.71 -22.73
C PRO A 154 -1.09 -4.64 -22.30
N VAL A 155 -1.61 -5.73 -21.72
CA VAL A 155 -3.03 -5.87 -21.42
C VAL A 155 -3.26 -5.72 -19.91
N MET A 156 -4.07 -4.74 -19.51
CA MET A 156 -4.50 -4.52 -18.14
C MET A 156 -5.91 -5.11 -17.94
N LEU A 157 -6.02 -6.25 -17.25
CA LEU A 157 -7.28 -6.97 -17.07
C LEU A 157 -7.86 -6.70 -15.67
N TRP A 158 -8.93 -5.92 -15.61
CA TRP A 158 -9.67 -5.56 -14.40
C TRP A 158 -10.68 -6.65 -13.98
N ILE A 159 -10.61 -7.02 -12.70
CA ILE A 159 -11.54 -7.87 -11.97
C ILE A 159 -12.09 -7.03 -10.81
N PHE A 160 -13.39 -6.68 -10.85
CA PHE A 160 -14.00 -5.80 -9.86
C PHE A 160 -14.15 -6.44 -8.47
N GLY A 161 -14.41 -5.60 -7.45
CA GLY A 161 -14.54 -6.00 -6.04
C GLY A 161 -15.95 -6.44 -5.62
N GLY A 162 -16.43 -5.92 -4.48
CA GLY A 162 -17.82 -6.10 -4.03
C GLY A 162 -18.12 -7.37 -3.22
N GLY A 163 -17.15 -7.90 -2.47
CA GLY A 163 -17.36 -9.01 -1.52
C GLY A 163 -17.89 -10.30 -2.16
N TRP A 164 -17.57 -10.53 -3.44
CA TRP A 164 -18.13 -11.59 -4.29
C TRP A 164 -19.68 -11.65 -4.32
N SER A 165 -20.35 -10.59 -3.88
CA SER A 165 -21.80 -10.55 -3.69
C SER A 165 -22.49 -9.42 -4.46
N GLN A 166 -21.72 -8.43 -4.92
CA GLN A 166 -22.16 -7.33 -5.78
C GLN A 166 -21.01 -6.90 -6.70
N GLY A 167 -21.30 -6.00 -7.64
CA GLY A 167 -20.34 -5.51 -8.63
C GLY A 167 -20.84 -5.63 -10.07
N ALA A 168 -20.16 -4.96 -10.99
CA ALA A 168 -20.49 -4.87 -12.41
C ALA A 168 -19.28 -4.35 -13.20
N THR A 169 -19.11 -4.76 -14.46
CA THR A 169 -18.12 -4.13 -15.36
C THR A 169 -18.61 -2.81 -15.94
N ALA A 170 -19.92 -2.61 -15.99
CA ALA A 170 -20.56 -1.38 -16.43
C ALA A 170 -20.67 -0.30 -15.33
N ASP A 171 -20.17 -0.58 -14.11
CA ASP A 171 -20.11 0.43 -13.04
C ASP A 171 -19.23 1.61 -13.48
N PRO A 172 -19.79 2.83 -13.61
CA PRO A 172 -19.08 3.95 -14.22
C PRO A 172 -17.95 4.50 -13.32
N ARG A 173 -17.80 4.01 -12.08
CA ARG A 173 -16.59 4.24 -11.27
C ARG A 173 -15.35 3.64 -11.97
N TYR A 174 -15.49 2.44 -12.53
CA TYR A 174 -14.42 1.67 -13.19
C TYR A 174 -14.29 1.97 -14.69
N ASN A 175 -14.61 3.20 -15.14
CA ASN A 175 -14.47 3.57 -16.55
C ASN A 175 -12.99 3.54 -16.97
N MET A 176 -12.58 2.41 -17.56
CA MET A 176 -11.21 2.12 -18.00
C MET A 176 -10.64 3.16 -19.00
N SER A 177 -11.50 3.95 -19.67
CA SER A 177 -11.06 4.94 -20.65
C SER A 177 -10.10 5.98 -20.05
N TYR A 178 -10.30 6.36 -18.78
CA TYR A 178 -9.46 7.32 -18.07
C TYR A 178 -8.04 6.79 -17.78
N VAL A 179 -7.92 5.58 -17.21
CA VAL A 179 -6.61 4.95 -16.95
C VAL A 179 -5.89 4.57 -18.25
N VAL A 180 -6.61 4.10 -19.28
CA VAL A 180 -6.05 3.88 -20.62
C VAL A 180 -5.52 5.18 -21.23
N GLN A 181 -6.22 6.30 -21.09
CA GLN A 181 -5.74 7.61 -21.54
C GLN A 181 -4.47 8.04 -20.80
N GLN A 182 -4.38 7.84 -19.48
CA GLN A 182 -3.16 8.15 -18.74
C GLN A 182 -1.96 7.32 -19.20
N SER A 183 -2.15 6.07 -19.61
CA SER A 183 -1.10 5.24 -20.21
C SER A 183 -0.58 5.82 -21.53
N ALA A 184 -1.48 6.28 -22.40
CA ALA A 184 -1.14 6.87 -23.69
C ALA A 184 -0.43 8.22 -23.53
N LEU A 185 -0.92 9.07 -22.61
CA LEU A 185 -0.28 10.35 -22.25
C LEU A 185 1.12 10.17 -21.62
N ASN A 186 1.38 9.02 -20.99
CA ASN A 186 2.71 8.65 -20.49
C ASN A 186 3.64 8.06 -21.57
N GLY A 187 3.19 7.95 -22.83
CA GLY A 187 3.94 7.29 -23.90
C GLY A 187 4.09 5.78 -23.71
N LYS A 188 3.26 5.17 -22.85
CA LYS A 188 3.28 3.75 -22.50
C LYS A 188 1.87 3.15 -22.63
N PRO A 189 1.27 3.14 -23.84
CA PRO A 189 -0.11 2.74 -24.02
C PRO A 189 -0.36 1.30 -23.58
N VAL A 190 -1.45 1.09 -22.83
CA VAL A 190 -1.99 -0.23 -22.48
C VAL A 190 -3.34 -0.45 -23.15
N LEU A 191 -3.70 -1.71 -23.35
CA LEU A 191 -5.06 -2.12 -23.71
C LEU A 191 -5.80 -2.55 -22.44
N GLY A 192 -6.94 -1.94 -22.17
CA GLY A 192 -7.79 -2.26 -21.02
C GLY A 192 -8.77 -3.40 -21.33
N VAL A 193 -8.92 -4.33 -20.39
CA VAL A 193 -9.97 -5.35 -20.40
C VAL A 193 -10.70 -5.31 -19.06
N SER A 194 -12.02 -5.48 -19.04
CA SER A 194 -12.77 -5.76 -17.81
C SER A 194 -13.69 -6.96 -17.99
N ILE A 195 -13.81 -7.82 -16.97
CA ILE A 195 -14.54 -9.10 -17.07
C ILE A 195 -15.69 -9.18 -16.06
N ASN A 196 -16.87 -9.63 -16.50
CA ASN A 196 -17.95 -10.07 -15.60
C ASN A 196 -17.69 -11.53 -15.15
N TYR A 197 -18.21 -11.90 -13.98
CA TYR A 197 -18.14 -13.25 -13.41
C TYR A 197 -19.29 -13.45 -12.41
N ARG A 198 -19.75 -14.69 -12.19
CA ARG A 198 -20.93 -14.95 -11.33
C ARG A 198 -20.67 -14.58 -9.86
N LEU A 199 -21.72 -14.14 -9.16
CA LEU A 199 -21.67 -13.65 -7.78
C LEU A 199 -22.57 -14.46 -6.84
N SER A 200 -22.30 -14.37 -5.53
CA SER A 200 -23.03 -15.06 -4.46
C SER A 200 -23.29 -16.54 -4.78
N ALA A 201 -24.46 -17.08 -4.48
CA ALA A 201 -24.84 -18.46 -4.79
C ALA A 201 -24.81 -18.79 -6.30
N PHE A 202 -24.86 -17.83 -7.22
CA PHE A 202 -24.74 -18.16 -8.66
C PHE A 202 -23.32 -18.61 -9.03
N GLY A 203 -22.29 -18.12 -8.33
CA GLY A 203 -20.88 -18.38 -8.61
C GLY A 203 -20.09 -19.10 -7.50
N PHE A 204 -20.58 -19.11 -6.27
CA PHE A 204 -19.87 -19.62 -5.09
C PHE A 204 -20.74 -20.55 -4.21
N LEU A 205 -21.84 -21.10 -4.72
CA LEU A 205 -22.56 -22.18 -4.02
C LEU A 205 -21.61 -23.35 -3.78
N ASP A 206 -21.51 -23.82 -2.53
CA ASP A 206 -20.81 -25.04 -2.15
C ASP A 206 -21.74 -25.92 -1.31
N SER A 207 -21.75 -27.22 -1.59
CA SER A 207 -22.52 -28.24 -0.89
C SER A 207 -21.98 -29.62 -1.28
N GLU A 208 -22.35 -30.67 -0.56
CA GLU A 208 -22.03 -32.06 -0.91
C GLU A 208 -22.55 -32.40 -2.33
N GLU A 209 -23.75 -31.92 -2.69
CA GLU A 209 -24.33 -32.07 -4.02
C GLU A 209 -23.53 -31.33 -5.12
N VAL A 210 -23.11 -30.08 -4.86
CA VAL A 210 -22.29 -29.30 -5.81
C VAL A 210 -20.91 -29.95 -6.01
N ARG A 211 -20.30 -30.43 -4.92
CA ARG A 211 -18.98 -31.08 -4.93
C ARG A 211 -19.03 -32.44 -5.61
N ALA A 212 -20.13 -33.20 -5.50
CA ALA A 212 -20.32 -34.47 -6.18
C ALA A 212 -20.29 -34.32 -7.73
N GLU A 213 -20.69 -33.16 -8.26
CA GLU A 213 -20.58 -32.84 -9.69
C GLU A 213 -19.28 -32.07 -10.06
N GLY A 214 -18.41 -31.73 -9.09
CA GLY A 214 -17.17 -30.99 -9.31
C GLY A 214 -17.35 -29.50 -9.60
N ASN A 215 -18.53 -28.92 -9.34
CA ASN A 215 -18.92 -27.57 -9.73
C ASN A 215 -18.63 -26.50 -8.65
N THR A 216 -17.49 -26.61 -7.95
CA THR A 216 -17.02 -25.65 -6.94
C THR A 216 -16.40 -24.40 -7.56
N ASN A 217 -16.33 -23.29 -6.81
CA ASN A 217 -15.54 -22.10 -7.16
C ASN A 217 -15.86 -21.50 -8.55
N LEU A 218 -17.11 -21.62 -9.02
CA LEU A 218 -17.51 -21.31 -10.40
C LEU A 218 -17.17 -19.88 -10.83
N ALA A 219 -17.33 -18.90 -9.95
CA ALA A 219 -16.94 -17.51 -10.21
C ALA A 219 -15.44 -17.34 -10.53
N LEU A 220 -14.55 -18.03 -9.81
CA LEU A 220 -13.12 -18.02 -10.12
C LEU A 220 -12.83 -18.79 -11.42
N ARG A 221 -13.59 -19.85 -11.70
CA ARG A 221 -13.50 -20.58 -12.97
C ARG A 221 -13.97 -19.73 -14.16
N ASP A 222 -15.03 -18.93 -13.99
CA ASP A 222 -15.50 -17.94 -14.99
C ASP A 222 -14.38 -16.95 -15.32
N GLN A 223 -13.71 -16.41 -14.30
CA GLN A 223 -12.55 -15.52 -14.47
C GLN A 223 -11.39 -16.22 -15.21
N ARG A 224 -11.12 -17.50 -14.94
CA ARG A 224 -10.14 -18.30 -15.72
C ARG A 224 -10.60 -18.52 -17.16
N THR A 225 -11.87 -18.77 -17.42
CA THR A 225 -12.40 -18.88 -18.79
C THR A 225 -12.29 -17.54 -19.53
N ALA A 226 -12.56 -16.40 -18.88
CA ALA A 226 -12.34 -15.08 -19.44
C ALA A 226 -10.85 -14.79 -19.72
N MET A 227 -9.94 -15.16 -18.81
CA MET A 227 -8.49 -15.08 -19.06
C MET A 227 -8.05 -15.95 -20.24
N ARG A 228 -8.55 -17.19 -20.37
CA ARG A 228 -8.30 -18.06 -21.52
C ARG A 228 -8.82 -17.46 -22.82
N TRP A 229 -9.95 -16.75 -22.79
CA TRP A 229 -10.45 -15.98 -23.92
C TRP A 229 -9.45 -14.88 -24.30
N VAL A 230 -9.01 -14.06 -23.34
CA VAL A 230 -8.03 -12.98 -23.57
C VAL A 230 -6.75 -13.55 -24.19
N LYS A 231 -6.18 -14.60 -23.59
CA LYS A 231 -4.98 -15.29 -24.11
C LYS A 231 -5.12 -15.74 -25.57
N LYS A 232 -6.30 -16.23 -25.94
CA LYS A 232 -6.59 -16.78 -27.27
C LYS A 232 -6.96 -15.72 -28.31
N HIS A 233 -7.51 -14.58 -27.90
CA HIS A 233 -8.21 -13.66 -28.81
C HIS A 233 -7.74 -12.20 -28.77
N ILE A 234 -7.06 -11.73 -27.72
CA ILE A 234 -6.76 -10.30 -27.54
C ILE A 234 -5.85 -9.70 -28.63
N LYS A 235 -5.06 -10.53 -29.31
CA LYS A 235 -4.25 -10.13 -30.47
C LYS A 235 -5.07 -9.54 -31.61
N ALA A 236 -6.31 -9.99 -31.82
CA ALA A 236 -7.19 -9.42 -32.84
C ALA A 236 -7.68 -7.99 -32.51
N PHE A 237 -7.55 -7.58 -31.24
CA PHE A 237 -7.87 -6.23 -30.76
C PHE A 237 -6.63 -5.34 -30.67
N GLY A 238 -5.42 -5.87 -30.90
CA GLY A 238 -4.15 -5.16 -30.77
C GLY A 238 -3.47 -5.33 -29.42
N GLY A 239 -3.88 -6.30 -28.59
CA GLY A 239 -3.20 -6.64 -27.33
C GLY A 239 -2.18 -7.77 -27.49
N ASP A 240 -1.15 -7.77 -26.65
CA ASP A 240 -0.17 -8.85 -26.55
C ASP A 240 -0.65 -9.91 -25.52
N PRO A 241 -0.96 -11.15 -25.96
CA PRO A 241 -1.43 -12.22 -25.07
C PRO A 241 -0.35 -12.73 -24.10
N ASP A 242 0.93 -12.40 -24.30
CA ASP A 242 2.02 -12.75 -23.38
C ASP A 242 2.34 -11.62 -22.38
N ARG A 243 1.75 -10.43 -22.56
CA ARG A 243 1.91 -9.26 -21.67
C ARG A 243 0.61 -8.88 -20.93
N VAL A 244 -0.15 -9.89 -20.49
CA VAL A 244 -1.34 -9.73 -19.65
C VAL A 244 -0.97 -9.55 -18.18
N THR A 245 -1.44 -8.47 -17.56
CA THR A 245 -1.38 -8.21 -16.12
C THR A 245 -2.81 -8.24 -15.57
N ILE A 246 -3.09 -9.13 -14.61
CA ILE A 246 -4.39 -9.15 -13.92
C ILE A 246 -4.39 -8.13 -12.78
N TRP A 247 -5.52 -7.47 -12.57
CA TRP A 247 -5.69 -6.36 -11.65
C TRP A 247 -7.06 -6.45 -10.99
N GLY A 248 -7.13 -6.30 -9.67
CA GLY A 248 -8.41 -6.23 -8.97
C GLY A 248 -8.29 -5.54 -7.62
N GLU A 249 -9.44 -5.17 -7.09
CA GLU A 249 -9.61 -4.54 -5.77
C GLU A 249 -10.58 -5.35 -4.90
N SER A 250 -10.40 -5.36 -3.58
CA SER A 250 -11.29 -6.05 -2.63
C SER A 250 -11.44 -7.54 -2.98
N ALA A 251 -12.66 -8.02 -3.21
CA ALA A 251 -12.92 -9.36 -3.70
C ALA A 251 -12.31 -9.67 -5.08
N GLY A 252 -12.06 -8.65 -5.90
CA GLY A 252 -11.28 -8.75 -7.14
C GLY A 252 -9.79 -8.99 -6.84
N ALA A 253 -9.23 -8.35 -5.81
CA ALA A 253 -7.88 -8.65 -5.32
C ALA A 253 -7.80 -10.02 -4.64
N TYR A 254 -8.87 -10.46 -3.94
CA TYR A 254 -9.01 -11.85 -3.46
C TYR A 254 -8.99 -12.83 -4.62
N SER A 255 -9.72 -12.55 -5.70
CA SER A 255 -9.72 -13.31 -6.95
C SER A 255 -8.34 -13.35 -7.60
N VAL A 256 -7.66 -12.21 -7.77
CA VAL A 256 -6.27 -12.14 -8.29
C VAL A 256 -5.33 -12.99 -7.44
N GLY A 257 -5.42 -12.87 -6.11
CA GLY A 257 -4.65 -13.69 -5.18
C GLY A 257 -4.98 -15.18 -5.31
N ALA A 258 -6.26 -15.55 -5.45
CA ALA A 258 -6.69 -16.93 -5.67
C ALA A 258 -6.07 -17.51 -6.95
N HIS A 259 -6.03 -16.73 -8.03
CA HIS A 259 -5.36 -17.14 -9.28
C HIS A 259 -3.85 -17.32 -9.14
N LEU A 260 -3.18 -16.72 -8.13
CA LEU A 260 -1.78 -17.02 -7.81
C LEU A 260 -1.62 -18.40 -7.14
N VAL A 261 -2.61 -18.91 -6.40
CA VAL A 261 -2.51 -20.20 -5.69
C VAL A 261 -3.27 -21.36 -6.37
N THR A 262 -4.13 -21.06 -7.35
CA THR A 262 -4.82 -22.04 -8.19
C THR A 262 -3.84 -23.08 -8.73
N SER A 263 -4.24 -24.35 -8.72
CA SER A 263 -3.43 -25.47 -9.25
C SER A 263 -1.99 -25.49 -8.71
N ASN A 264 -1.80 -25.15 -7.42
CA ASN A 264 -0.50 -25.02 -6.73
C ASN A 264 0.45 -23.96 -7.32
N GLY A 265 -0.07 -22.98 -8.06
CA GLY A 265 0.68 -21.91 -8.70
C GLY A 265 0.90 -22.07 -10.20
N ASP A 266 0.33 -23.10 -10.84
CA ASP A 266 0.23 -23.13 -12.30
C ASP A 266 -0.75 -22.05 -12.76
N ASN A 267 -0.25 -21.03 -13.45
CA ASN A 267 -1.04 -19.93 -13.99
C ASN A 267 -1.45 -20.13 -15.46
N GLU A 268 -1.15 -21.28 -16.06
CA GLU A 268 -1.45 -21.64 -17.46
C GLU A 268 -0.85 -20.66 -18.49
N GLY A 269 0.12 -19.82 -18.10
CA GLY A 269 0.64 -18.73 -18.93
C GLY A 269 -0.39 -17.63 -19.24
N LEU A 270 -1.47 -17.53 -18.44
CA LEU A 270 -2.59 -16.61 -18.67
C LEU A 270 -2.32 -15.16 -18.24
N PHE A 271 -1.35 -14.95 -17.35
CA PHE A 271 -0.89 -13.63 -16.94
C PHE A 271 0.59 -13.67 -16.56
N ARG A 272 1.29 -12.55 -16.72
CA ARG A 272 2.72 -12.39 -16.41
C ARG A 272 2.99 -11.56 -15.16
N ALA A 273 1.98 -10.90 -14.61
CA ALA A 273 2.06 -10.05 -13.41
C ALA A 273 0.67 -9.87 -12.78
N ALA A 274 0.63 -9.43 -11.52
CA ALA A 274 -0.62 -9.21 -10.79
C ALA A 274 -0.62 -7.90 -9.97
N ILE A 275 -1.77 -7.22 -9.95
CA ILE A 275 -2.04 -6.04 -9.13
C ILE A 275 -3.17 -6.37 -8.15
N MET A 276 -2.96 -6.12 -6.86
CA MET A 276 -3.90 -6.47 -5.78
C MET A 276 -4.10 -5.26 -4.86
N GLU A 277 -5.22 -4.57 -5.04
CA GLU A 277 -5.63 -3.45 -4.19
C GLU A 277 -6.51 -3.97 -3.07
N SER A 278 -6.09 -3.76 -1.82
CA SER A 278 -6.94 -4.03 -0.66
C SER A 278 -7.51 -5.47 -0.66
N GLY A 279 -6.63 -6.46 -0.87
CA GLY A 279 -6.95 -7.89 -0.80
C GLY A 279 -5.84 -8.81 -1.33
N ASN A 280 -5.98 -10.13 -1.11
CA ASN A 280 -5.24 -11.25 -1.73
C ASN A 280 -5.88 -12.58 -1.27
N ALA A 281 -5.26 -13.73 -1.58
CA ALA A 281 -5.86 -15.04 -1.32
C ALA A 281 -6.05 -15.38 0.17
N VAL A 282 -5.34 -14.74 1.12
CA VAL A 282 -5.43 -15.10 2.54
C VAL A 282 -6.55 -14.35 3.28
N GLY A 283 -7.09 -13.28 2.71
CA GLY A 283 -8.11 -12.43 3.35
C GLY A 283 -9.44 -13.13 3.66
N PRO A 284 -10.12 -13.79 2.69
CA PRO A 284 -11.43 -14.39 2.93
C PRO A 284 -11.34 -15.82 3.52
N PRO A 285 -12.40 -16.31 4.19
CA PRO A 285 -12.41 -17.64 4.80
C PRO A 285 -12.74 -18.73 3.76
N TYR A 286 -11.80 -19.63 3.47
CA TYR A 286 -11.96 -20.70 2.45
C TYR A 286 -12.75 -21.92 2.95
N ASN A 287 -13.83 -21.70 3.70
CA ASN A 287 -14.59 -22.75 4.37
C ASN A 287 -15.26 -23.72 3.36
N GLY A 288 -15.35 -25.00 3.70
CA GLY A 288 -16.02 -26.04 2.91
C GLY A 288 -17.50 -26.23 3.26
N THR A 289 -17.99 -27.47 3.08
CA THR A 289 -19.38 -27.84 3.33
C THR A 289 -19.78 -27.76 4.80
N GLU A 290 -18.82 -27.84 5.73
CA GLU A 290 -19.03 -27.64 7.17
C GLU A 290 -19.63 -26.26 7.50
N TRP A 291 -19.39 -25.26 6.65
CA TRP A 291 -19.98 -23.92 6.74
C TRP A 291 -21.12 -23.73 5.75
N HIS A 292 -20.96 -24.23 4.51
CA HIS A 292 -21.87 -23.93 3.41
C HIS A 292 -23.09 -24.87 3.28
N GLN A 293 -23.03 -26.12 3.75
CA GLN A 293 -24.18 -27.06 3.65
C GLN A 293 -25.44 -26.54 4.38
N PRO A 294 -25.36 -25.94 5.59
CA PRO A 294 -26.53 -25.33 6.22
C PRO A 294 -27.13 -24.18 5.40
N MET A 295 -26.33 -23.44 4.63
CA MET A 295 -26.80 -22.37 3.75
C MET A 295 -27.53 -22.96 2.54
N TYR A 296 -26.94 -23.95 1.88
CA TYR A 296 -27.56 -24.71 0.79
C TYR A 296 -28.92 -25.31 1.20
N ASN A 297 -28.96 -26.02 2.34
CA ASN A 297 -30.16 -26.69 2.84
C ASN A 297 -31.33 -25.71 3.07
N ARG A 298 -31.06 -24.47 3.50
CA ARG A 298 -32.11 -23.45 3.68
C ARG A 298 -32.60 -22.87 2.36
N ILE A 299 -31.74 -22.72 1.35
CA ILE A 299 -32.18 -22.35 -0.01
C ILE A 299 -33.10 -23.45 -0.57
N VAL A 300 -32.72 -24.73 -0.45
CA VAL A 300 -33.55 -25.89 -0.83
C VAL A 300 -34.90 -25.87 -0.09
N GLN A 301 -34.91 -25.58 1.22
CA GLN A 301 -36.13 -25.50 2.01
C GLN A 301 -37.06 -24.36 1.56
N ARG A 302 -36.53 -23.15 1.39
CA ARG A 302 -37.31 -21.94 1.04
C ARG A 302 -37.88 -21.98 -0.38
N THR A 303 -37.18 -22.64 -1.29
CA THR A 303 -37.60 -22.81 -2.68
C THR A 303 -38.56 -23.99 -2.88
N GLY A 304 -38.81 -24.80 -1.85
CA GLY A 304 -39.68 -25.98 -1.92
C GLY A 304 -39.02 -27.23 -2.51
N CYS A 305 -37.70 -27.19 -2.76
CA CYS A 305 -36.96 -28.29 -3.37
C CYS A 305 -36.64 -29.47 -2.42
N THR A 306 -37.01 -29.41 -1.14
CA THR A 306 -36.70 -30.44 -0.12
C THR A 306 -37.09 -31.87 -0.49
N ASN A 307 -38.18 -32.04 -1.24
CA ASN A 307 -38.70 -33.36 -1.62
C ASN A 307 -38.20 -33.85 -2.99
N ALA A 308 -37.31 -33.10 -3.66
CA ALA A 308 -36.73 -33.51 -4.93
C ALA A 308 -35.65 -34.57 -4.74
N THR A 309 -35.64 -35.61 -5.59
CA THR A 309 -34.61 -36.66 -5.57
C THR A 309 -33.21 -36.12 -5.90
N ASN A 310 -33.15 -35.05 -6.70
CA ASN A 310 -31.94 -34.24 -6.90
C ASN A 310 -32.29 -32.78 -6.54
N THR A 311 -31.88 -32.35 -5.36
CA THR A 311 -32.13 -31.01 -4.83
C THR A 311 -31.44 -29.93 -5.67
N LEU A 312 -30.22 -30.20 -6.15
CA LEU A 312 -29.45 -29.26 -6.98
C LEU A 312 -30.10 -29.06 -8.35
N GLN A 313 -30.60 -30.13 -8.98
CA GLN A 313 -31.35 -30.02 -10.23
C GLN A 313 -32.67 -29.26 -10.04
N CYS A 314 -33.38 -29.50 -8.94
CA CYS A 314 -34.57 -28.69 -8.62
C CYS A 314 -34.22 -27.19 -8.52
N LEU A 315 -33.09 -26.83 -7.89
CA LEU A 315 -32.62 -25.44 -7.84
C LEU A 315 -32.21 -24.87 -9.22
N ARG A 316 -31.78 -25.71 -10.18
CA ARG A 316 -31.50 -25.29 -11.58
C ARG A 316 -32.78 -24.94 -12.31
N ASP A 317 -33.81 -25.76 -12.16
CA ASP A 317 -35.08 -25.64 -12.90
C ASP A 317 -35.99 -24.51 -12.37
N LEU A 318 -35.62 -23.87 -11.25
CA LEU A 318 -36.34 -22.71 -10.72
C LEU A 318 -36.27 -21.51 -11.68
N PRO A 319 -37.39 -20.78 -11.89
CA PRO A 319 -37.38 -19.48 -12.52
C PRO A 319 -36.41 -18.52 -11.81
N TYR A 320 -35.67 -17.71 -12.59
CA TYR A 320 -34.67 -16.75 -12.10
C TYR A 320 -35.12 -16.01 -10.84
N GLN A 321 -36.29 -15.35 -10.89
CA GLN A 321 -36.77 -14.54 -9.76
C GLN A 321 -37.05 -15.36 -8.49
N THR A 322 -37.48 -16.62 -8.63
CA THR A 322 -37.74 -17.53 -7.50
C THR A 322 -36.44 -17.92 -6.83
N PHE A 323 -35.40 -18.27 -7.60
CA PHE A 323 -34.09 -18.54 -7.03
C PHE A 323 -33.47 -17.26 -6.44
N TYR A 324 -33.47 -16.16 -7.20
CA TYR A 324 -32.90 -14.88 -6.79
C TYR A 324 -33.45 -14.40 -5.45
N ASN A 325 -34.78 -14.41 -5.27
CA ASN A 325 -35.41 -13.97 -4.01
C ASN A 325 -35.08 -14.84 -2.79
N ASN A 326 -34.57 -16.07 -2.97
CA ASN A 326 -34.36 -17.04 -1.89
C ASN A 326 -32.87 -17.39 -1.67
N ALA A 327 -31.98 -17.07 -2.60
CA ALA A 327 -30.57 -17.45 -2.55
C ALA A 327 -29.68 -16.54 -1.69
N TYR A 328 -30.23 -15.43 -1.16
CA TYR A 328 -29.53 -14.51 -0.27
C TYR A 328 -30.20 -14.42 1.11
N GLU A 329 -29.41 -14.69 2.16
CA GLU A 329 -29.87 -14.70 3.55
C GLU A 329 -29.09 -13.71 4.45
N GLY A 330 -28.38 -12.74 3.87
CA GLY A 330 -27.43 -11.90 4.63
C GLY A 330 -26.17 -12.66 5.06
N LEU A 331 -25.79 -13.70 4.31
CA LEU A 331 -24.54 -14.44 4.43
C LEU A 331 -23.75 -14.29 3.14
N GLU A 332 -22.44 -14.12 3.28
CA GLU A 332 -21.48 -14.01 2.17
C GLU A 332 -21.09 -15.43 1.72
N TRP A 333 -21.02 -15.65 0.40
CA TRP A 333 -20.51 -16.89 -0.19
C TRP A 333 -19.06 -16.66 -0.63
N PHE A 334 -18.14 -17.51 -0.20
CA PHE A 334 -16.71 -17.38 -0.48
C PHE A 334 -16.19 -18.54 -1.34
N ALA A 335 -14.99 -18.36 -1.91
CA ALA A 335 -14.21 -19.46 -2.47
C ALA A 335 -13.96 -20.55 -1.40
N THR A 336 -13.85 -21.81 -1.82
CA THR A 336 -13.71 -22.96 -0.90
C THR A 336 -12.48 -23.80 -1.23
N VAL A 337 -11.89 -24.48 -0.24
CA VAL A 337 -10.89 -25.53 -0.52
C VAL A 337 -11.61 -26.74 -1.14
N ASP A 338 -11.38 -26.96 -2.44
CA ASP A 338 -12.00 -28.04 -3.21
C ASP A 338 -11.03 -29.18 -3.55
N ASN A 339 -9.79 -29.11 -3.07
CA ASN A 339 -8.70 -30.06 -3.29
C ASN A 339 -8.30 -30.23 -4.78
N ASN A 340 -8.72 -29.30 -5.65
CA ASN A 340 -8.45 -29.35 -7.09
C ASN A 340 -8.05 -27.97 -7.63
N PHE A 341 -9.02 -27.07 -7.77
CA PHE A 341 -8.79 -25.71 -8.25
C PHE A 341 -8.12 -24.86 -7.16
N ILE A 342 -8.61 -24.98 -5.92
CA ILE A 342 -7.90 -24.52 -4.72
C ILE A 342 -7.56 -25.76 -3.89
N SER A 343 -6.30 -26.21 -3.99
CA SER A 343 -5.81 -27.46 -3.42
C SER A 343 -5.69 -27.46 -1.89
N GLN A 344 -5.45 -26.28 -1.30
CA GLN A 344 -5.19 -26.10 0.13
C GLN A 344 -5.39 -24.62 0.52
N TYR A 345 -5.48 -24.35 1.82
CA TYR A 345 -5.59 -22.98 2.35
C TYR A 345 -4.44 -22.07 1.86
N PRO A 346 -4.70 -20.86 1.33
CA PRO A 346 -3.68 -20.05 0.67
C PRO A 346 -2.47 -19.64 1.54
N GLN A 347 -2.65 -19.48 2.86
CA GLN A 347 -1.55 -19.22 3.80
C GLN A 347 -0.56 -20.39 3.88
N ILE A 348 -1.04 -21.62 3.66
CA ILE A 348 -0.20 -22.82 3.55
C ILE A 348 0.53 -22.79 2.19
N SER A 349 -0.17 -22.46 1.10
CA SER A 349 0.43 -22.30 -0.23
C SER A 349 1.56 -21.25 -0.25
N TYR A 350 1.37 -20.10 0.41
CA TYR A 350 2.40 -19.06 0.54
C TYR A 350 3.61 -19.51 1.38
N ARG A 351 3.40 -20.29 2.44
CA ARG A 351 4.48 -20.87 3.25
C ARG A 351 5.28 -21.91 2.46
N GLU A 352 4.61 -22.78 1.71
CA GLU A 352 5.21 -23.87 0.94
C GLU A 352 5.76 -23.44 -0.43
N GLY A 353 5.53 -22.20 -0.86
CA GLY A 353 5.96 -21.72 -2.17
C GLY A 353 5.07 -22.19 -3.34
N LYS A 354 3.91 -22.80 -3.08
CA LYS A 354 2.94 -23.28 -4.08
C LYS A 354 2.07 -22.13 -4.63
N PHE A 355 2.69 -21.18 -5.30
CA PHE A 355 2.01 -20.05 -5.93
C PHE A 355 2.82 -19.52 -7.12
N ALA A 356 2.14 -18.96 -8.12
CA ALA A 356 2.74 -18.42 -9.33
C ALA A 356 3.79 -17.35 -8.98
N LYS A 357 5.02 -17.48 -9.51
CA LYS A 357 6.11 -16.52 -9.30
C LYS A 357 6.07 -15.49 -10.41
N VAL A 358 5.41 -14.37 -10.12
CA VAL A 358 5.25 -13.25 -11.04
C VAL A 358 5.47 -11.94 -10.29
N PRO A 359 5.92 -10.87 -10.96
CA PRO A 359 5.91 -9.51 -10.42
C PRO A 359 4.54 -9.15 -9.84
N ILE A 360 4.55 -8.47 -8.68
CA ILE A 360 3.34 -7.98 -8.02
C ILE A 360 3.43 -6.53 -7.56
N LEU A 361 2.30 -5.83 -7.70
CA LEU A 361 2.01 -4.57 -7.03
C LEU A 361 0.83 -4.79 -6.07
N LEU A 362 1.01 -4.59 -4.77
CA LEU A 362 -0.08 -4.83 -3.81
C LEU A 362 -0.12 -3.83 -2.65
N GLY A 363 -1.31 -3.39 -2.25
CA GLY A 363 -1.47 -2.40 -1.18
C GLY A 363 -2.77 -2.54 -0.40
N THR A 364 -2.94 -1.64 0.55
CA THR A 364 -4.15 -1.46 1.36
C THR A 364 -4.29 0.02 1.70
N ASN A 365 -5.52 0.46 1.95
CA ASN A 365 -5.78 1.74 2.59
C ASN A 365 -5.30 1.74 4.06
N THR A 366 -5.11 2.91 4.66
CA THR A 366 -4.65 3.01 6.06
C THR A 366 -5.68 2.48 7.06
N ASP A 367 -6.97 2.74 6.83
CA ASP A 367 -8.05 2.48 7.79
C ASP A 367 -9.09 1.46 7.27
N GLU A 368 -8.64 0.41 6.55
CA GLU A 368 -9.46 -0.73 6.08
C GLU A 368 -10.45 -1.23 7.15
N GLY A 369 -9.97 -1.28 8.39
CA GLY A 369 -10.72 -1.69 9.57
C GLY A 369 -12.09 -1.02 9.70
N THR A 370 -12.20 0.27 9.38
CA THR A 370 -13.44 1.05 9.46
C THR A 370 -14.58 0.55 8.58
N SER A 371 -14.26 -0.29 7.59
CA SER A 371 -15.20 -0.87 6.63
C SER A 371 -15.53 -2.34 6.91
N PHE A 372 -14.66 -3.06 7.62
CA PHE A 372 -14.80 -4.50 7.91
C PHE A 372 -15.09 -4.82 9.38
N GLY A 373 -14.87 -3.85 10.27
CA GLY A 373 -15.11 -3.94 11.70
C GLY A 373 -16.59 -3.81 12.07
N THR A 374 -16.86 -3.34 13.29
CA THR A 374 -18.22 -3.32 13.84
C THR A 374 -18.39 -2.24 14.90
N THR A 375 -19.63 -1.79 15.07
CA THR A 375 -20.00 -0.82 16.12
C THR A 375 -20.62 -1.50 17.33
N GLY A 376 -20.51 -0.89 18.50
CA GLY A 376 -21.09 -1.36 19.76
C GLY A 376 -20.10 -2.10 20.66
N THR A 377 -18.83 -2.18 20.28
CA THR A 377 -17.74 -2.77 21.08
C THR A 377 -17.34 -1.82 22.20
N ASN A 378 -17.77 -2.11 23.44
CA ASN A 378 -17.49 -1.27 24.61
C ASN A 378 -16.50 -1.92 25.59
N THR A 379 -16.47 -3.25 25.61
CA THR A 379 -15.67 -4.08 26.51
C THR A 379 -14.81 -5.07 25.73
N ASP A 380 -13.84 -5.68 26.42
CA ASP A 380 -13.02 -6.76 25.87
C ASP A 380 -13.89 -7.99 25.51
N GLU A 381 -14.95 -8.25 26.29
CA GLU A 381 -15.93 -9.30 25.98
C GLU A 381 -16.71 -8.99 24.70
N ASP A 382 -17.16 -7.75 24.49
CA ASP A 382 -17.83 -7.36 23.25
C ASP A 382 -16.90 -7.57 22.04
N CYS A 383 -15.63 -7.23 22.19
CA CYS A 383 -14.62 -7.44 21.14
C CYS A 383 -14.43 -8.94 20.84
N ILE A 384 -14.28 -9.78 21.86
CA ILE A 384 -14.16 -11.24 21.70
C ILE A 384 -15.43 -11.82 21.06
N ALA A 385 -16.62 -11.43 21.53
CA ALA A 385 -17.90 -11.90 21.02
C ALA A 385 -18.12 -11.54 19.54
N GLN A 386 -17.70 -10.34 19.12
CA GLN A 386 -17.75 -9.91 17.72
C GLN A 386 -16.69 -10.63 16.86
N LEU A 387 -15.47 -10.83 17.37
CA LEU A 387 -14.41 -11.57 16.66
C LEU A 387 -14.82 -13.02 16.34
N ILE A 388 -15.46 -13.73 17.28
CA ILE A 388 -15.89 -15.13 17.08
C ILE A 388 -17.21 -15.29 16.31
N SER A 389 -17.97 -14.20 16.12
CA SER A 389 -19.25 -14.21 15.37
C SER A 389 -19.18 -13.58 13.98
N SER A 390 -17.98 -13.15 13.57
CA SER A 390 -17.72 -12.67 12.22
C SER A 390 -18.02 -13.72 11.15
N LYS A 391 -18.37 -13.24 9.96
CA LYS A 391 -18.58 -14.06 8.76
C LYS A 391 -17.36 -14.05 7.82
N ARG A 392 -16.37 -13.20 8.11
CA ARG A 392 -15.21 -12.90 7.23
C ARG A 392 -13.91 -13.54 7.70
N TRP A 393 -13.93 -14.17 8.86
CA TRP A 393 -12.85 -14.98 9.42
C TRP A 393 -13.48 -15.96 10.41
N VAL A 394 -12.74 -17.01 10.76
CA VAL A 394 -13.15 -18.00 11.76
C VAL A 394 -12.10 -17.99 12.87
N LEU A 395 -12.52 -17.66 14.09
CA LEU A 395 -11.66 -17.63 15.28
C LEU A 395 -12.36 -18.36 16.43
N THR A 396 -11.62 -19.19 17.15
CA THR A 396 -12.04 -19.67 18.47
C THR A 396 -11.96 -18.53 19.50
N ARG A 397 -12.59 -18.75 20.66
CA ARG A 397 -12.55 -17.78 21.77
C ARG A 397 -11.13 -17.54 22.29
N ASP A 398 -10.29 -18.57 22.31
CA ASP A 398 -8.91 -18.47 22.78
C ASP A 398 -8.06 -17.68 21.78
N GLU A 399 -8.20 -17.94 20.47
CA GLU A 399 -7.53 -17.16 19.41
C GLU A 399 -8.00 -15.70 19.39
N ALA A 400 -9.30 -15.44 19.56
CA ALA A 400 -9.84 -14.08 19.65
C ALA A 400 -9.31 -13.34 20.89
N THR A 401 -9.19 -14.03 22.03
CA THR A 401 -8.62 -13.47 23.27
C THR A 401 -7.12 -13.18 23.12
N GLN A 402 -6.38 -14.11 22.49
CA GLN A 402 -4.97 -13.93 22.19
C GLN A 402 -4.75 -12.76 21.22
N LEU A 403 -5.54 -12.68 20.14
CA LEU A 403 -5.49 -11.58 19.19
C LEU A 403 -5.75 -10.23 19.90
N LEU A 404 -6.82 -10.14 20.68
CA LEU A 404 -7.18 -8.94 21.44
C LEU A 404 -6.06 -8.46 22.36
N SER A 405 -5.22 -9.36 22.88
CA SER A 405 -4.06 -9.01 23.72
C SER A 405 -2.96 -8.25 22.97
N TYR A 406 -2.85 -8.40 21.65
CA TYR A 406 -1.85 -7.70 20.83
C TYR A 406 -2.22 -6.25 20.51
N TYR A 407 -3.50 -5.89 20.62
CA TYR A 407 -3.99 -4.54 20.35
C TYR A 407 -4.33 -3.90 21.70
N PRO A 408 -3.53 -2.98 22.24
CA PRO A 408 -3.85 -2.34 23.52
C PRO A 408 -5.09 -1.44 23.38
N ASN A 409 -5.92 -1.36 24.43
CA ASN A 409 -7.03 -0.41 24.49
C ASN A 409 -6.53 1.02 24.76
N ILE A 410 -5.86 1.61 23.76
CA ILE A 410 -5.28 2.95 23.78
C ILE A 410 -5.73 3.65 22.49
N SER A 411 -6.65 4.62 22.60
CA SER A 411 -7.31 5.24 21.45
C SER A 411 -6.35 5.85 20.42
N SER A 412 -5.19 6.37 20.85
CA SER A 412 -4.16 6.92 19.97
C SER A 412 -3.44 5.91 19.09
N LEU A 413 -3.57 4.61 19.36
CA LEU A 413 -2.93 3.51 18.62
C LEU A 413 -3.92 2.73 17.73
N GLY A 414 -5.23 2.98 17.87
CA GLY A 414 -6.27 2.29 17.11
C GLY A 414 -6.62 2.96 15.78
N CYS A 415 -7.10 2.16 14.83
CA CYS A 415 -7.78 2.56 13.60
C CYS A 415 -9.08 3.32 13.93
N PRO A 416 -9.45 4.46 13.32
CA PRO A 416 -8.68 5.23 12.35
C PRO A 416 -7.37 5.77 12.93
N TYR A 417 -6.27 5.47 12.25
CA TYR A 417 -4.92 5.84 12.67
C TYR A 417 -4.67 7.34 12.44
N GLY A 418 -3.70 7.93 13.14
CA GLY A 418 -3.40 9.36 13.05
C GLY A 418 -4.38 10.30 13.79
N TRP A 419 -5.58 9.85 14.16
CA TRP A 419 -6.59 10.64 14.89
C TRP A 419 -6.31 10.87 16.39
N GLY A 420 -5.18 10.36 16.91
CA GLY A 420 -4.83 10.49 18.33
C GLY A 420 -5.93 9.98 19.26
N ASN A 421 -6.17 10.69 20.37
CA ASN A 421 -7.17 10.32 21.37
C ASN A 421 -8.63 10.61 20.99
N VAL A 422 -8.91 11.06 19.75
CA VAL A 422 -10.29 11.18 19.27
C VAL A 422 -10.94 9.79 19.25
N THR A 423 -12.16 9.72 19.78
CA THR A 423 -13.00 8.51 19.84
C THR A 423 -14.41 8.84 19.39
N TRP A 424 -15.17 7.80 19.07
CA TRP A 424 -16.57 7.88 18.67
C TRP A 424 -17.39 6.97 19.60
N PRO A 425 -17.74 7.42 20.83
CA PRO A 425 -18.42 6.59 21.82
C PRO A 425 -19.74 6.00 21.31
N GLU A 426 -20.42 6.68 20.39
CA GLU A 426 -21.63 6.20 19.71
C GLU A 426 -21.38 4.99 18.78
N LYS A 427 -20.13 4.77 18.37
CA LYS A 427 -19.66 3.56 17.68
C LYS A 427 -19.12 2.49 18.62
N GLY A 428 -18.97 2.79 19.91
CA GLY A 428 -18.43 1.89 20.94
C GLY A 428 -17.11 2.39 21.54
N LEU A 429 -16.94 2.22 22.86
CA LEU A 429 -15.75 2.71 23.59
C LEU A 429 -14.44 2.08 23.12
N GLN A 430 -14.48 0.85 22.60
CA GLN A 430 -13.33 0.14 22.03
C GLN A 430 -13.40 0.02 20.50
N TYR A 431 -14.28 0.79 19.84
CA TYR A 431 -14.42 0.83 18.37
C TYR A 431 -13.04 0.84 17.69
N LYS A 432 -12.17 1.77 18.08
CA LYS A 432 -10.86 1.93 17.44
C LYS A 432 -9.91 0.73 17.59
N ARG A 433 -10.03 0.00 18.69
CA ARG A 433 -9.26 -1.23 18.95
C ARG A 433 -9.78 -2.37 18.08
N TYR A 434 -11.10 -2.45 17.93
CA TYR A 434 -11.76 -3.47 17.11
C TYR A 434 -11.48 -3.28 15.62
N GLU A 435 -11.61 -2.05 15.10
CA GLU A 435 -11.34 -1.78 13.68
C GLU A 435 -9.90 -2.14 13.31
N SER A 436 -8.90 -1.90 14.19
CA SER A 436 -7.51 -2.31 13.95
C SER A 436 -7.41 -3.82 13.69
N MET A 437 -8.03 -4.65 14.55
CA MET A 437 -8.03 -6.10 14.38
C MET A 437 -8.74 -6.53 13.10
N ALA A 438 -9.90 -5.93 12.80
CA ALA A 438 -10.67 -6.25 11.61
C ALA A 438 -9.91 -5.92 10.31
N GLY A 439 -9.24 -4.76 10.25
CA GLY A 439 -8.42 -4.35 9.12
C GLY A 439 -7.18 -5.22 8.94
N ASP A 440 -6.50 -5.56 10.04
CA ASP A 440 -5.29 -6.38 10.01
C ASP A 440 -5.60 -7.84 9.61
N ILE A 441 -6.64 -8.47 10.17
CA ILE A 441 -7.06 -9.83 9.75
C ILE A 441 -7.44 -9.84 8.26
N THR A 442 -8.30 -8.91 7.84
CA THR A 442 -8.96 -8.98 6.53
C THR A 442 -8.03 -8.59 5.39
N MET A 443 -7.19 -7.56 5.58
CA MET A 443 -6.46 -6.90 4.49
C MET A 443 -4.96 -6.78 4.75
N VAL A 444 -4.55 -6.15 5.85
CA VAL A 444 -3.16 -5.69 6.02
C VAL A 444 -2.19 -6.84 6.29
N ALA A 445 -2.52 -7.78 7.18
CA ALA A 445 -1.66 -8.94 7.45
C ALA A 445 -1.62 -9.93 6.27
N PRO A 446 -2.74 -10.27 5.60
CA PRO A 446 -2.73 -10.99 4.33
C PRO A 446 -1.80 -10.35 3.28
N ARG A 447 -1.90 -9.03 3.06
CA ARG A 447 -1.02 -8.30 2.11
C ARG A 447 0.44 -8.47 2.48
N ARG A 448 0.80 -8.23 3.75
CA ARG A 448 2.18 -8.39 4.25
C ARG A 448 2.69 -9.81 4.06
N MET A 449 1.86 -10.82 4.34
CA MET A 449 2.22 -12.23 4.16
C MET A 449 2.55 -12.56 2.69
N LEU A 450 1.72 -12.15 1.73
CA LEU A 450 2.01 -12.36 0.31
C LEU A 450 3.26 -11.59 -0.14
N ALA A 451 3.40 -10.32 0.26
CA ALA A 451 4.57 -9.51 -0.08
C ALA A 451 5.89 -10.15 0.39
N GLN A 452 5.94 -10.59 1.65
CA GLN A 452 7.07 -11.32 2.24
C GLN A 452 7.26 -12.74 1.68
N ALA A 453 6.19 -13.37 1.17
CA ALA A 453 6.27 -14.66 0.51
C ALA A 453 6.86 -14.54 -0.90
N MET A 454 6.40 -13.57 -1.68
CA MET A 454 6.82 -13.34 -3.06
C MET A 454 8.27 -12.85 -3.15
N SER A 455 8.70 -11.95 -2.26
CA SER A 455 10.07 -11.36 -2.30
C SER A 455 11.22 -12.36 -2.07
N ARG A 456 10.91 -13.60 -1.69
CA ARG A 456 11.87 -14.71 -1.66
C ARG A 456 12.17 -15.30 -3.04
N PHE A 457 11.27 -15.11 -4.01
CA PHE A 457 11.29 -15.75 -5.33
C PHE A 457 11.32 -14.78 -6.50
N GLU A 458 10.79 -13.56 -6.32
CA GLU A 458 10.67 -12.52 -7.34
C GLU A 458 11.20 -11.20 -6.78
N ASP A 459 11.94 -10.45 -7.58
CA ASP A 459 12.57 -9.19 -7.17
C ASP A 459 11.67 -7.96 -7.47
N HIS A 460 10.67 -8.09 -8.34
CA HIS A 460 9.68 -7.07 -8.69
C HIS A 460 8.43 -7.13 -7.79
N VAL A 461 8.64 -6.98 -6.49
CA VAL A 461 7.57 -6.95 -5.48
C VAL A 461 7.45 -5.53 -4.93
N TYR A 462 6.37 -4.84 -5.28
CA TYR A 462 6.09 -3.46 -4.90
C TYR A 462 4.89 -3.39 -3.98
N SER A 463 4.98 -2.63 -2.88
CA SER A 463 3.85 -2.49 -1.96
C SER A 463 3.63 -1.08 -1.45
N TYR A 464 2.36 -0.67 -1.37
CA TYR A 464 1.93 0.66 -0.95
C TYR A 464 1.00 0.63 0.28
N ARG A 465 0.91 1.75 0.99
CA ARG A 465 -0.20 2.11 1.87
C ARG A 465 -0.87 3.33 1.25
N TRP A 466 -2.17 3.24 0.97
CA TRP A 466 -2.92 4.41 0.50
C TRP A 466 -3.43 5.21 1.68
N ASP A 467 -3.11 6.51 1.71
CA ASP A 467 -3.26 7.38 2.88
C ASP A 467 -4.00 8.68 2.56
N VAL A 468 -4.81 8.68 1.50
CA VAL A 468 -5.60 9.84 1.06
C VAL A 468 -7.08 9.48 1.07
N ALA A 469 -7.86 10.16 1.91
CA ALA A 469 -9.28 9.88 2.07
C ALA A 469 -10.06 10.01 0.73
N ALA A 470 -10.96 9.05 0.52
CA ALA A 470 -11.80 8.96 -0.68
C ALA A 470 -12.54 10.28 -0.92
N LEU A 471 -13.13 10.87 0.12
CA LEU A 471 -13.84 12.15 0.09
C LEU A 471 -13.11 13.18 0.96
N ASN A 472 -13.03 14.43 0.48
CA ASN A 472 -12.52 15.56 1.25
C ASN A 472 -13.66 16.21 2.07
N THR A 473 -14.24 15.48 3.03
CA THR A 473 -15.36 15.95 3.85
C THR A 473 -15.18 15.60 5.32
N SER A 474 -15.68 16.46 6.22
CA SER A 474 -15.62 16.26 7.68
C SER A 474 -16.45 15.08 8.21
N THR A 475 -17.26 14.47 7.35
CA THR A 475 -18.09 13.28 7.65
C THR A 475 -17.36 11.96 7.39
N THR A 476 -16.25 11.97 6.65
CA THR A 476 -15.46 10.76 6.37
C THR A 476 -14.45 10.54 7.49
N ILE A 477 -14.54 9.37 8.12
CA ILE A 477 -13.70 8.99 9.26
C ILE A 477 -12.62 8.02 8.74
N GLY A 478 -11.38 8.51 8.63
CA GLY A 478 -10.23 7.72 8.17
C GLY A 478 -10.12 7.55 6.64
N VAL A 479 -9.08 6.84 6.22
CA VAL A 479 -8.83 6.40 4.84
C VAL A 479 -9.37 4.99 4.69
N GLN A 480 -10.66 4.90 4.44
CA GLN A 480 -11.45 3.66 4.45
C GLN A 480 -11.10 2.73 3.27
N HIS A 481 -11.66 1.52 3.26
CA HIS A 481 -11.63 0.64 2.10
C HIS A 481 -12.11 1.37 0.82
N PHE A 482 -11.60 0.98 -0.35
CA PHE A 482 -11.94 1.58 -1.65
C PHE A 482 -11.47 3.05 -1.86
N ALA A 483 -10.67 3.63 -0.96
CA ALA A 483 -10.32 5.05 -1.03
C ALA A 483 -9.33 5.42 -2.15
N GLU A 484 -8.55 4.46 -2.66
CA GLU A 484 -7.62 4.66 -3.78
C GLU A 484 -8.31 4.64 -5.16
N ILE A 485 -9.40 3.89 -5.31
CA ILE A 485 -9.99 3.57 -6.62
C ILE A 485 -10.32 4.79 -7.49
N PRO A 486 -10.93 5.88 -6.97
CA PRO A 486 -11.18 7.09 -7.76
C PRO A 486 -9.90 7.69 -8.37
N PHE A 487 -8.77 7.54 -7.69
CA PHE A 487 -7.47 8.03 -8.12
C PHE A 487 -6.79 7.06 -9.09
N VAL A 488 -6.77 5.75 -8.82
CA VAL A 488 -6.12 4.76 -9.69
C VAL A 488 -6.78 4.72 -11.07
N PHE A 489 -8.11 4.87 -11.14
CA PHE A 489 -8.82 5.02 -12.42
C PHE A 489 -8.67 6.40 -13.06
N ALA A 490 -8.13 7.40 -12.35
CA ALA A 490 -8.04 8.81 -12.74
C ALA A 490 -9.37 9.40 -13.26
N ASN A 491 -10.50 8.96 -12.70
CA ASN A 491 -11.84 9.31 -13.15
C ASN A 491 -12.38 10.52 -12.35
N PRO A 492 -12.54 11.72 -12.95
CA PRO A 492 -12.90 12.95 -12.24
C PRO A 492 -14.41 13.20 -12.15
N VAL A 493 -15.25 12.27 -12.61
CA VAL A 493 -16.70 12.49 -12.77
C VAL A 493 -17.38 12.53 -11.40
N GLN A 494 -17.68 13.74 -10.92
CA GLN A 494 -18.03 14.03 -9.51
C GLN A 494 -19.33 13.39 -9.00
N ASN A 495 -20.31 13.17 -9.87
CA ASN A 495 -21.57 12.52 -9.50
C ASN A 495 -21.46 10.98 -9.43
N ILE A 496 -20.28 10.43 -9.73
CA ILE A 496 -20.00 8.99 -9.82
C ILE A 496 -18.83 8.61 -8.91
N THR A 497 -17.80 9.44 -8.84
CA THR A 497 -16.54 9.17 -8.13
C THR A 497 -16.22 10.26 -7.11
N ALA A 498 -15.44 9.87 -6.10
CA ALA A 498 -15.03 10.77 -5.03
C ALA A 498 -13.77 11.62 -5.38
N LEU A 499 -13.17 11.45 -6.57
CA LEU A 499 -11.94 12.16 -6.95
C LEU A 499 -12.12 13.68 -6.90
N GLY A 500 -13.22 14.17 -7.48
CA GLY A 500 -13.58 15.58 -7.52
C GLY A 500 -12.90 16.35 -8.66
N SER A 501 -12.90 17.68 -8.55
CA SER A 501 -12.18 18.59 -9.47
C SER A 501 -11.03 19.35 -8.78
N ASP A 502 -10.59 18.88 -7.61
CA ASP A 502 -9.48 19.50 -6.89
C ASP A 502 -8.14 19.23 -7.62
N PRO A 503 -7.35 20.25 -7.98
CA PRO A 503 -6.16 20.06 -8.81
C PRO A 503 -5.13 19.10 -8.21
N ALA A 504 -4.89 19.12 -6.90
CA ALA A 504 -3.90 18.25 -6.26
C ALA A 504 -4.36 16.78 -6.26
N ARG A 505 -5.66 16.55 -6.03
CA ARG A 505 -6.27 15.21 -6.14
C ARG A 505 -6.28 14.70 -7.59
N LEU A 506 -6.52 15.56 -8.57
CA LEU A 506 -6.43 15.21 -9.99
C LEU A 506 -5.00 14.85 -10.41
N GLU A 507 -3.98 15.62 -9.96
CA GLU A 507 -2.57 15.31 -10.21
C GLU A 507 -2.17 13.97 -9.57
N LEU A 508 -2.61 13.72 -8.34
CA LEU A 508 -2.46 12.43 -7.67
C LEU A 508 -3.13 11.28 -8.44
N GLY A 509 -4.36 11.48 -8.95
CA GLY A 509 -5.03 10.48 -9.78
C GLY A 509 -4.25 10.16 -11.06
N GLN A 510 -3.72 11.19 -11.73
CA GLN A 510 -2.85 10.99 -12.90
C GLN A 510 -1.56 10.24 -12.54
N LEU A 511 -0.93 10.55 -11.41
CA LEU A 511 0.26 9.85 -10.93
C LEU A 511 -0.05 8.37 -10.64
N ALA A 512 -1.09 8.10 -9.86
CA ALA A 512 -1.50 6.73 -9.49
C ALA A 512 -1.81 5.88 -10.73
N ALA A 513 -2.67 6.38 -11.63
CA ALA A 513 -2.96 5.71 -12.89
C ALA A 513 -1.70 5.41 -13.71
N ARG A 514 -0.76 6.38 -13.83
CA ARG A 514 0.49 6.18 -14.57
C ARG A 514 1.43 5.18 -13.90
N MET A 515 1.50 5.14 -12.57
CA MET A 515 2.28 4.13 -11.85
C MET A 515 1.74 2.72 -12.10
N TRP A 516 0.41 2.55 -12.06
CA TRP A 516 -0.24 1.28 -12.37
C TRP A 516 -0.01 0.86 -13.82
N THR A 517 -0.19 1.76 -14.79
CA THR A 517 0.04 1.43 -16.20
C THR A 517 1.51 1.17 -16.50
N SER A 518 2.43 1.85 -15.81
CA SER A 518 3.88 1.59 -15.92
C SER A 518 4.24 0.21 -15.37
N PHE A 519 3.62 -0.23 -14.27
CA PHE A 519 3.77 -1.61 -13.82
C PHE A 519 3.20 -2.61 -14.85
N VAL A 520 2.07 -2.30 -15.50
CA VAL A 520 1.52 -3.13 -16.59
C VAL A 520 2.44 -3.18 -17.81
N THR A 521 3.15 -2.11 -18.18
CA THR A 521 4.07 -2.11 -19.33
C THR A 521 5.44 -2.70 -19.00
N ASP A 522 6.05 -2.22 -17.92
CA ASP A 522 7.47 -2.36 -17.59
C ASP A 522 7.74 -3.41 -16.49
N LEU A 523 6.70 -3.88 -15.79
CA LEU A 523 6.83 -4.61 -14.51
C LEU A 523 7.41 -3.76 -13.37
N ASN A 524 7.42 -2.43 -13.54
CA ASN A 524 7.98 -1.47 -12.60
C ASN A 524 7.11 -0.19 -12.59
N PRO A 525 6.56 0.23 -11.43
CA PRO A 525 5.65 1.40 -11.36
C PRO A 525 6.36 2.75 -11.57
N ASN A 526 7.70 2.78 -11.60
CA ASN A 526 8.48 4.03 -11.63
C ASN A 526 8.56 4.67 -13.03
N GLY A 527 8.06 4.01 -14.08
CA GLY A 527 8.03 4.52 -15.45
C GLY A 527 7.01 5.65 -15.72
N HIS A 528 6.51 6.32 -14.68
CA HIS A 528 5.27 7.11 -14.67
C HIS A 528 5.35 8.55 -15.22
N GLY A 529 6.54 8.98 -15.70
CA GLY A 529 6.72 10.23 -16.45
C GLY A 529 6.41 11.55 -15.72
N ALA A 530 6.24 11.56 -14.40
CA ALA A 530 5.92 12.77 -13.64
C ALA A 530 7.17 13.58 -13.28
N VAL A 531 7.03 14.91 -13.20
CA VAL A 531 8.13 15.85 -12.94
C VAL A 531 8.62 15.74 -11.49
N LEU A 532 7.71 15.48 -10.54
CA LEU A 532 8.03 15.02 -9.20
C LEU A 532 8.27 13.50 -9.24
N LYS A 533 9.54 13.08 -9.08
CA LYS A 533 9.93 11.66 -9.09
C LYS A 533 9.55 11.00 -7.77
N LEU A 534 8.51 10.17 -7.78
CA LEU A 534 7.98 9.49 -6.60
C LEU A 534 8.16 7.97 -6.80
N ASN A 535 9.39 7.51 -6.57
CA ASN A 535 9.80 6.13 -6.87
C ASN A 535 9.35 5.15 -5.76
N MET A 536 8.74 4.03 -6.16
CA MET A 536 8.61 2.83 -5.33
C MET A 536 9.90 2.02 -5.35
N SER A 537 10.44 1.69 -4.18
CA SER A 537 11.45 0.62 -4.06
C SER A 537 10.77 -0.76 -4.06
N SER A 538 11.43 -1.78 -4.62
CA SER A 538 10.98 -3.17 -4.42
C SER A 538 11.38 -3.71 -3.05
N ILE A 539 10.64 -4.70 -2.56
CA ILE A 539 10.90 -5.34 -1.26
C ILE A 539 12.09 -6.30 -1.40
N THR A 540 13.16 -6.05 -0.64
CA THR A 540 14.40 -6.86 -0.72
C THR A 540 14.38 -8.05 0.24
N LYS A 541 15.28 -9.02 -0.02
CA LYS A 541 15.39 -10.29 0.73
C LYS A 541 15.85 -10.15 2.19
N ALA A 542 16.28 -8.96 2.62
CA ALA A 542 16.85 -8.71 3.96
C ALA A 542 15.83 -8.26 5.02
N GLY A 543 14.55 -8.06 4.65
CA GLY A 543 13.52 -7.57 5.58
C GLY A 543 12.77 -6.37 5.04
N LEU A 544 11.74 -5.97 5.78
CA LEU A 544 10.65 -5.10 5.29
C LEU A 544 11.10 -3.65 5.04
N VAL A 545 11.57 -3.33 3.83
CA VAL A 545 11.68 -1.95 3.34
C VAL A 545 10.39 -1.60 2.59
N VAL A 546 9.56 -0.74 3.19
CA VAL A 546 8.39 -0.12 2.54
C VAL A 546 8.74 1.31 2.21
N LEU A 547 8.66 1.70 0.95
CA LEU A 547 8.76 3.11 0.57
C LEU A 547 7.92 3.44 -0.66
N VAL A 548 6.74 4.02 -0.39
CA VAL A 548 6.10 5.03 -1.22
C VAL A 548 5.54 6.10 -0.28
N LYS A 549 6.25 7.22 -0.12
CA LYS A 549 5.71 8.41 0.55
C LYS A 549 4.80 9.14 -0.43
N LEU A 550 3.48 9.05 -0.23
CA LEU A 550 2.54 9.96 -0.90
C LEU A 550 2.01 10.98 0.12
N TRP A 551 2.79 12.04 0.32
CA TRP A 551 2.54 13.06 1.34
C TRP A 551 1.80 14.28 0.76
N LEU A 552 0.58 14.50 1.24
CA LEU A 552 -0.06 15.82 1.27
C LEU A 552 -0.88 15.91 2.57
N PHE A 553 -0.20 16.37 3.63
CA PHE A 553 -0.73 16.66 4.99
C PHE A 553 -1.56 15.56 5.70
N THR A 554 -0.91 14.60 6.38
CA THR A 554 -0.97 14.41 7.85
C THR A 554 -0.06 13.25 8.35
N ARG A 555 0.12 13.12 9.68
CA ARG A 555 1.24 12.46 10.39
C ARG A 555 1.25 10.90 10.44
N LEU A 556 2.47 10.36 10.68
CA LEU A 556 2.89 9.10 11.37
C LEU A 556 3.31 7.84 10.55
N ALA A 557 4.23 7.06 11.15
CA ALA A 557 5.33 6.32 10.50
C ALA A 557 5.71 4.95 11.15
N GLU A 558 6.69 4.24 10.54
CA GLU A 558 7.49 3.06 10.99
C GLU A 558 8.82 3.05 10.18
N TYR A 559 9.98 2.45 10.51
CA TYR A 559 10.52 1.78 11.72
C TYR A 559 12.08 1.75 11.69
N PHE A 560 12.73 1.72 12.86
CA PHE A 560 14.15 1.41 13.19
C PHE A 560 15.31 2.24 12.58
N CYS A 561 16.26 2.60 13.46
CA CYS A 561 17.25 3.69 13.30
C CYS A 561 16.58 5.05 12.99
N VAL A 562 15.83 5.52 14.00
CA VAL A 562 14.94 6.70 13.97
C VAL A 562 15.64 7.95 13.44
N SER A 563 15.27 8.34 12.22
CA SER A 563 15.29 9.74 11.81
C SER A 563 14.31 10.53 12.67
N THR A 564 14.61 11.80 12.91
CA THR A 564 13.92 12.65 13.92
C THR A 564 12.41 12.69 13.89
N THR A 565 11.80 12.38 12.76
CA THR A 565 10.38 12.54 12.48
C THR A 565 9.50 11.57 13.31
N THR A 566 10.10 10.61 14.04
CA THR A 566 9.38 9.50 14.70
C THR A 566 9.77 9.27 16.17
N VAL A 567 9.94 10.34 16.98
CA VAL A 567 10.20 10.18 18.43
C VAL A 567 8.92 10.18 19.28
N GLN A 568 7.86 10.87 18.83
CA GLN A 568 6.70 11.22 19.67
C GLN A 568 5.66 10.08 19.91
N GLY A 569 6.06 8.80 19.81
CA GLY A 569 5.13 7.67 19.93
C GLY A 569 5.73 6.29 20.24
N TYR A 570 7.04 6.15 20.43
CA TYR A 570 7.65 4.85 20.69
C TYR A 570 7.70 4.53 22.20
N LYS A 571 7.37 3.29 22.58
CA LYS A 571 7.50 2.77 23.96
C LYS A 571 8.59 1.69 24.06
N PRO A 572 9.85 2.06 24.31
CA PRO A 572 10.93 1.12 24.56
C PRO A 572 10.91 0.67 26.02
N THR A 573 10.24 -0.44 26.28
CA THR A 573 10.45 -1.21 27.51
C THR A 573 11.78 -1.95 27.42
N THR A 574 12.67 -1.73 28.38
CA THR A 574 13.99 -2.38 28.51
C THR A 574 14.13 -2.93 29.93
N THR A 575 15.23 -3.63 30.23
CA THR A 575 15.54 -4.08 31.60
C THR A 575 16.79 -3.40 32.14
N VAL A 576 16.78 -3.13 33.43
CA VAL A 576 17.98 -2.68 34.18
C VAL A 576 19.03 -3.79 34.14
N GLN A 577 20.28 -3.45 33.85
CA GLN A 577 21.44 -4.32 34.06
C GLN A 577 22.14 -4.00 35.38
N SER A 578 22.35 -2.72 35.67
CA SER A 578 22.87 -2.23 36.95
C SER A 578 22.40 -0.80 37.23
N LEU A 579 22.34 -0.47 38.52
CA LEU A 579 22.15 0.90 39.02
C LEU A 579 23.11 1.07 40.20
N GLN A 580 24.03 2.04 40.12
CA GLN A 580 25.06 2.27 41.14
C GLN A 580 25.33 3.76 41.34
N PRO A 581 25.88 4.19 42.50
CA PRO A 581 26.34 5.56 42.71
C PRO A 581 27.37 5.98 41.66
N PHE A 582 27.35 7.25 41.25
CA PHE A 582 28.37 7.80 40.35
C PHE A 582 29.79 7.72 40.95
N SER A 583 29.91 7.83 42.28
CA SER A 583 31.17 7.68 43.03
C SER A 583 31.85 6.32 42.87
N ASP A 584 31.07 5.28 42.57
CA ASP A 584 31.52 3.88 42.57
C ASP A 584 31.95 3.44 41.15
N LEU A 585 31.74 4.32 40.16
CA LEU A 585 32.17 4.16 38.79
C LEU A 585 33.70 4.34 38.67
N GLU A 586 34.34 3.65 37.74
CA GLU A 586 35.79 3.77 37.50
C GLU A 586 36.20 5.20 37.08
N GLU A 587 37.38 5.68 37.51
CA GLU A 587 37.84 7.06 37.26
C GLU A 587 37.77 7.49 35.78
N ALA A 588 38.12 6.57 34.87
CA ALA A 588 38.06 6.80 33.42
C ALA A 588 36.63 7.09 32.92
N ASN A 589 35.64 6.41 33.51
CA ASN A 589 34.23 6.61 33.22
C ASN A 589 33.65 7.82 33.97
N GLN A 590 34.12 8.14 35.19
CA GLN A 590 33.74 9.37 35.89
C GLN A 590 34.11 10.62 35.07
N ALA A 591 35.29 10.62 34.43
CA ALA A 591 35.77 11.72 33.59
C ALA A 591 34.87 12.07 32.37
N LEU A 592 33.97 11.16 31.96
CA LEU A 592 33.01 11.38 30.87
C LEU A 592 31.86 12.34 31.26
N PHE A 593 31.60 12.49 32.57
CA PHE A 593 30.43 13.18 33.13
C PHE A 593 30.84 14.40 33.97
N LYS A 594 31.44 15.40 33.32
CA LYS A 594 32.00 16.63 33.94
C LYS A 594 31.03 17.50 34.75
N SER A 595 29.73 17.20 34.72
CA SER A 595 28.66 17.93 35.40
C SER A 595 27.90 17.07 36.42
N ALA A 596 28.40 15.87 36.75
CA ALA A 596 27.79 14.98 37.75
C ALA A 596 27.96 15.51 39.18
N SER A 597 26.98 15.22 40.02
CA SER A 597 27.01 15.37 41.48
C SER A 597 27.33 14.02 42.16
N ASN A 598 27.73 14.06 43.42
CA ASN A 598 27.88 12.86 44.25
C ASN A 598 26.54 12.13 44.49
N ASP A 599 25.42 12.83 44.35
CA ASP A 599 24.06 12.27 44.48
C ASP A 599 23.52 11.64 43.18
N ASP A 600 24.28 11.71 42.08
CA ASP A 600 23.89 11.11 40.81
C ASP A 600 24.22 9.62 40.76
N LEU A 601 23.47 8.89 39.94
CA LEU A 601 23.59 7.46 39.74
C LEU A 601 23.99 7.16 38.29
N ILE A 602 24.55 5.98 38.07
CA ILE A 602 24.76 5.40 36.74
C ILE A 602 23.79 4.24 36.56
N LEU A 603 22.91 4.38 35.57
CA LEU A 603 22.01 3.33 35.10
C LEU A 603 22.59 2.70 33.83
N VAL A 604 22.68 1.38 33.83
CA VAL A 604 22.92 0.57 32.63
C VAL A 604 21.67 -0.22 32.32
N THR A 605 21.28 -0.25 31.05
CA THR A 605 20.12 -1.00 30.56
C THR A 605 20.56 -1.99 29.49
N LYS A 606 19.79 -3.07 29.32
CA LYS A 606 20.10 -4.10 28.32
C LYS A 606 20.12 -3.52 26.90
N ASP A 607 19.07 -2.77 26.58
CA ASP A 607 18.89 -2.05 25.33
C ASP A 607 18.58 -0.57 25.67
N THR A 608 18.91 0.39 24.81
CA THR A 608 18.61 1.82 25.05
C THR A 608 18.16 2.59 23.81
N ILE A 609 17.28 3.56 23.99
CA ILE A 609 16.89 4.54 22.95
C ILE A 609 17.62 5.89 23.05
N PHE A 610 18.38 6.12 24.12
CA PHE A 610 19.19 7.32 24.29
C PHE A 610 20.42 7.24 23.38
N HIS A 611 20.64 8.25 22.55
CA HIS A 611 21.88 8.42 21.81
C HIS A 611 22.98 8.84 22.80
N PRO A 612 24.04 8.05 22.99
CA PRO A 612 25.21 8.47 23.75
C PRO A 612 25.94 9.57 22.97
N GLN A 613 26.53 10.53 23.68
CA GLN A 613 27.24 11.66 23.05
C GLN A 613 28.37 11.15 22.16
N GLY A 614 28.28 11.41 20.85
CA GLY A 614 29.22 10.94 19.84
C GLY A 614 29.15 11.77 18.56
N GLY A 615 30.17 11.69 17.70
CA GLY A 615 30.19 12.42 16.43
C GLY A 615 30.08 13.96 16.55
N GLY A 616 30.45 14.55 17.70
CA GLY A 616 30.27 15.98 17.96
C GLY A 616 28.84 16.39 18.35
N GLN A 617 27.88 15.47 18.35
CA GLN A 617 26.50 15.68 18.80
C GLN A 617 26.37 15.55 20.33
N PRO A 618 25.53 16.36 21.00
CA PRO A 618 25.10 16.11 22.37
C PRO A 618 24.43 14.74 22.55
N SER A 619 24.51 14.17 23.75
CA SER A 619 23.66 13.03 24.14
C SER A 619 22.21 13.46 24.33
N ASP A 620 21.29 12.51 24.25
CA ASP A 620 19.92 12.76 24.69
C ASP A 620 19.80 12.89 26.21
N GLU A 621 18.70 13.55 26.59
CA GLU A 621 18.16 13.65 27.94
C GLU A 621 16.72 13.08 27.93
N GLY A 622 16.15 12.81 29.10
CA GLY A 622 14.79 12.30 29.20
C GLY A 622 14.50 11.65 30.54
N TYR A 623 13.65 10.62 30.55
CA TYR A 623 13.11 10.05 31.79
C TYR A 623 12.93 8.54 31.72
N ILE A 624 13.11 7.90 32.88
CA ILE A 624 12.85 6.47 33.14
C ILE A 624 11.60 6.33 34.00
N PHE A 625 10.65 5.53 33.54
CA PHE A 625 9.40 5.23 34.24
C PHE A 625 9.33 3.74 34.62
N PRO A 626 8.48 3.34 35.58
CA PRO A 626 8.08 1.94 35.72
C PRO A 626 7.49 1.40 34.41
N ALA A 627 7.76 0.14 34.05
CA ALA A 627 7.28 -0.42 32.79
C ALA A 627 5.74 -0.43 32.64
N GLY A 628 4.99 -0.40 33.76
CA GLY A 628 3.53 -0.34 33.78
C GLY A 628 2.91 1.05 33.60
N THR A 629 3.71 2.11 33.39
CA THR A 629 3.19 3.48 33.33
C THR A 629 2.31 3.75 32.10
N VAL A 630 1.12 4.28 32.36
CA VAL A 630 0.12 4.62 31.35
C VAL A 630 0.60 5.79 30.48
N THR A 631 0.39 5.73 29.17
CA THR A 631 0.96 6.70 28.21
C THR A 631 0.58 8.15 28.48
N SER A 632 -0.60 8.38 29.08
CA SER A 632 -1.11 9.71 29.41
C SER A 632 -0.35 10.43 30.53
N THR A 633 0.36 9.70 31.41
CA THR A 633 1.07 10.29 32.56
C THR A 633 2.57 10.49 32.31
N ILE A 634 3.10 9.91 31.24
CA ILE A 634 4.51 10.03 30.79
C ILE A 634 4.88 11.48 30.46
N ASN A 635 3.94 12.28 29.95
CA ASN A 635 4.16 13.69 29.65
C ASN A 635 4.28 14.58 30.91
N ASN A 636 4.07 14.04 32.11
CA ASN A 636 4.43 14.71 33.36
C ASN A 636 5.68 14.04 33.95
N PRO A 637 6.84 14.73 33.96
CA PRO A 637 8.08 14.27 34.57
C PRO A 637 7.95 13.81 36.03
N GLU A 638 7.01 14.34 36.80
CA GLU A 638 6.80 13.96 38.21
C GLU A 638 6.46 12.48 38.41
N ASN A 639 6.01 11.77 37.37
CA ASN A 639 5.72 10.33 37.42
C ASN A 639 6.94 9.44 37.10
N ALA A 640 8.09 10.03 36.74
CA ALA A 640 9.31 9.28 36.47
C ALA A 640 10.00 8.83 37.77
N LEU A 641 10.77 7.73 37.69
CA LEU A 641 11.68 7.30 38.75
C LEU A 641 12.99 8.09 38.70
N LEU A 642 13.48 8.29 37.48
CA LEU A 642 14.79 8.87 37.21
C LEU A 642 14.69 9.83 36.03
N GLN A 643 15.35 10.98 36.14
CA GLN A 643 15.72 11.82 35.00
C GLN A 643 17.06 11.35 34.44
N VAL A 644 17.15 11.19 33.11
CA VAL A 644 18.41 10.96 32.40
C VAL A 644 19.01 12.30 32.01
N LEU A 645 20.18 12.61 32.57
CA LEU A 645 20.90 13.88 32.39
C LEU A 645 21.92 13.82 31.25
N ALA A 646 22.48 12.62 30.99
CA ALA A 646 23.42 12.39 29.90
C ALA A 646 23.57 10.89 29.61
N ALA A 647 23.91 10.55 28.37
CA ALA A 647 24.32 9.20 27.96
C ALA A 647 25.74 9.22 27.36
N ARG A 648 26.56 8.21 27.68
CA ARG A 648 27.94 8.05 27.18
C ARG A 648 28.21 6.59 26.84
N MET A 649 29.09 6.35 25.88
CA MET A 649 29.71 5.02 25.76
C MET A 649 30.61 4.79 26.96
N ASP A 650 30.59 3.57 27.51
CA ASP A 650 31.56 3.13 28.51
C ASP A 650 32.98 3.15 27.89
N ALA A 651 33.94 3.75 28.61
CA ALA A 651 35.33 3.91 28.19
C ALA A 651 36.24 2.74 28.60
N THR A 652 35.76 1.80 29.41
CA THR A 652 36.52 0.63 29.88
C THR A 652 35.89 -0.70 29.43
N ASN A 653 34.57 -0.76 29.23
CA ASN A 653 33.87 -1.92 28.67
C ASN A 653 33.26 -1.63 27.28
N ASN A 654 33.85 -2.18 26.22
CA ASN A 654 33.39 -1.96 24.85
C ASN A 654 31.92 -2.41 24.64
N GLY A 655 31.09 -1.48 24.14
CA GLY A 655 29.72 -1.75 23.68
C GLY A 655 28.60 -1.42 24.68
N GLN A 656 28.92 -0.93 25.88
CA GLN A 656 27.92 -0.53 26.88
C GLN A 656 27.62 0.97 26.83
N VAL A 657 26.37 1.36 27.13
CA VAL A 657 25.95 2.76 27.30
C VAL A 657 25.67 3.04 28.77
N LEU A 658 26.39 4.01 29.32
CA LEU A 658 26.23 4.54 30.67
C LEU A 658 25.25 5.72 30.64
N HIS A 659 24.20 5.68 31.45
CA HIS A 659 23.26 6.78 31.62
C HIS A 659 23.52 7.44 32.98
N LEU A 660 23.91 8.71 32.98
CA LEU A 660 23.92 9.52 34.20
C LEU A 660 22.49 9.92 34.52
N VAL A 661 22.01 9.50 35.69
CA VAL A 661 20.63 9.66 36.09
C VAL A 661 20.50 10.24 37.49
N ARG A 662 19.42 10.99 37.72
CA ARG A 662 19.06 11.56 39.03
C ARG A 662 17.67 11.10 39.44
N ALA A 663 17.51 10.77 40.72
CA ALA A 663 16.21 10.43 41.30
C ALA A 663 15.24 11.60 41.22
N MET A 664 13.99 11.34 40.82
CA MET A 664 12.95 12.37 40.86
C MET A 664 12.50 12.61 42.32
N PRO A 665 12.34 13.87 42.79
CA PRO A 665 11.92 14.15 44.16
C PRO A 665 10.53 13.60 44.53
N SER A 666 9.69 13.35 43.53
CA SER A 666 8.34 12.80 43.64
C SER A 666 8.29 11.26 43.74
N THR A 667 9.42 10.57 43.55
CA THR A 667 9.47 9.10 43.55
C THR A 667 9.20 8.52 44.93
N THR A 668 8.06 7.83 45.08
CA THR A 668 7.71 7.05 46.28
C THR A 668 8.20 5.60 46.25
N THR A 669 8.67 5.12 45.09
CA THR A 669 9.24 3.77 44.91
C THR A 669 10.71 3.74 45.37
N PRO A 670 11.11 2.86 46.30
CA PRO A 670 12.51 2.76 46.71
C PRO A 670 13.41 2.41 45.50
N LEU A 671 14.43 3.22 45.20
CA LEU A 671 15.34 2.97 44.08
C LEU A 671 16.07 1.61 44.18
N GLN A 672 16.15 1.05 45.38
CA GLN A 672 16.62 -0.32 45.66
C GLN A 672 15.80 -1.41 44.96
N SER A 673 14.60 -1.11 44.42
CA SER A 673 13.82 -2.04 43.59
C SER A 673 14.25 -2.09 42.12
N LEU A 674 15.14 -1.17 41.67
CA LEU A 674 15.74 -1.19 40.33
C LEU A 674 16.92 -2.16 40.29
N THR A 675 16.67 -3.42 40.63
CA THR A 675 17.64 -4.52 40.55
C THR A 675 17.82 -5.02 39.11
N PRO A 676 18.87 -5.82 38.82
CA PRO A 676 19.06 -6.41 37.50
C PRO A 676 17.84 -7.22 37.04
N ASN A 677 17.47 -7.05 35.78
CA ASN A 677 16.25 -7.55 35.12
C ASN A 677 14.93 -6.84 35.48
N THR A 678 14.92 -5.82 36.35
CA THR A 678 13.70 -5.01 36.57
C THR A 678 13.28 -4.31 35.27
N PRO A 679 12.03 -4.47 34.80
CA PRO A 679 11.56 -3.84 33.57
C PRO A 679 11.24 -2.36 33.80
N ILE A 680 11.74 -1.52 32.90
CA ILE A 680 11.58 -0.07 32.92
C ILE A 680 11.20 0.45 31.53
N LEU A 681 10.58 1.63 31.48
CA LEU A 681 10.22 2.32 30.25
C LEU A 681 11.11 3.55 30.08
N GLN A 682 11.77 3.67 28.93
CA GLN A 682 12.61 4.82 28.59
C GLN A 682 11.85 5.84 27.73
N THR A 683 12.18 7.12 27.91
CA THR A 683 11.69 8.22 27.06
C THR A 683 12.78 9.27 26.89
N ILE A 684 12.82 9.94 25.74
CA ILE A 684 13.74 11.05 25.46
C ILE A 684 12.99 12.37 25.28
N ASP A 685 13.68 13.47 25.53
CA ASP A 685 13.27 14.80 25.09
C ASP A 685 13.29 14.85 23.55
N ALA A 686 12.09 14.73 22.97
CA ALA A 686 11.89 14.67 21.52
C ALA A 686 12.27 15.97 20.81
N GLU A 687 12.11 17.11 21.47
CA GLU A 687 12.43 18.43 20.89
C GLU A 687 13.94 18.65 20.85
N LYS A 688 14.65 18.29 21.92
CA LYS A 688 16.13 18.27 21.94
C LYS A 688 16.69 17.29 20.91
N ARG A 689 16.17 16.05 20.83
CA ARG A 689 16.60 15.07 19.81
C ARG A 689 16.43 15.61 18.38
N LEU A 690 15.27 16.21 18.09
CA LEU A 690 15.01 16.83 16.78
C LEU A 690 16.01 17.95 16.50
N LEU A 691 16.22 18.87 17.44
CA LEU A 691 17.19 19.96 17.31
C LEU A 691 18.62 19.45 17.09
N TYR A 692 19.08 18.47 17.85
CA TYR A 692 20.44 17.92 17.75
C TYR A 692 20.68 17.26 16.39
N SER A 693 19.70 16.56 15.85
CA SER A 693 19.84 15.92 14.54
C SER A 693 19.72 16.90 13.37
N ARG A 694 18.89 17.95 13.51
CA ARG A 694 18.86 19.10 12.57
C ARG A 694 20.25 19.72 12.51
N LEU A 695 20.84 20.01 13.68
CA LEU A 695 22.20 20.57 13.78
C LEU A 695 23.26 19.62 13.21
N HIS A 696 23.20 18.32 13.49
CA HIS A 696 24.15 17.33 12.98
C HIS A 696 24.09 17.22 11.45
N THR A 697 22.88 17.10 10.90
CA THR A 697 22.68 16.99 9.44
C THR A 697 23.07 18.29 8.73
N ALA A 698 22.73 19.45 9.29
CA ALA A 698 23.22 20.75 8.82
C ALA A 698 24.76 20.86 8.86
N GLY A 699 25.40 20.17 9.82
CA GLY A 699 26.86 20.03 9.89
C GLY A 699 27.45 19.25 8.71
N HIS A 700 26.87 18.11 8.34
CA HIS A 700 27.28 17.37 7.14
C HIS A 700 26.97 18.14 5.83
N VAL A 701 25.84 18.84 5.76
CA VAL A 701 25.51 19.73 4.63
C VAL A 701 26.56 20.85 4.50
N LEU A 702 26.98 21.45 5.62
CA LEU A 702 28.06 22.43 5.64
C LEU A 702 29.42 21.82 5.25
N GLY A 703 29.76 20.65 5.78
CA GLY A 703 30.98 19.90 5.46
C GLY A 703 31.11 19.66 3.96
N SER A 704 30.07 19.07 3.38
CA SER A 704 29.93 18.85 1.94
C SER A 704 29.99 20.16 1.13
N ALA A 705 29.24 21.19 1.53
CA ALA A 705 29.25 22.48 0.83
C ALA A 705 30.65 23.13 0.80
N VAL A 706 31.40 23.07 1.91
CA VAL A 706 32.77 23.58 1.99
C VAL A 706 33.72 22.73 1.14
N ARG A 707 33.63 21.39 1.21
CA ARG A 707 34.45 20.45 0.42
C ARG A 707 34.24 20.67 -1.08
N HIS A 708 33.01 20.61 -1.57
CA HIS A 708 32.64 20.83 -2.97
C HIS A 708 33.13 22.18 -3.54
N LEU A 709 33.23 23.23 -2.71
CA LEU A 709 33.69 24.55 -3.14
C LEU A 709 35.22 24.69 -3.10
N LEU A 710 35.88 24.12 -2.09
CA LEU A 710 37.23 24.55 -1.70
C LEU A 710 38.31 23.46 -1.73
N GLU A 711 37.96 22.17 -1.75
CA GLU A 711 38.90 21.05 -1.65
C GLU A 711 40.00 21.09 -2.71
N SER A 712 39.64 21.40 -3.96
CA SER A 712 40.58 21.52 -5.08
C SER A 712 41.45 22.80 -5.04
N SER A 713 41.09 23.78 -4.19
CA SER A 713 41.71 25.11 -4.14
C SER A 713 42.59 25.35 -2.90
N ILE A 714 42.38 24.58 -1.82
CA ILE A 714 43.08 24.72 -0.55
C ILE A 714 44.08 23.57 -0.40
N PRO A 715 45.40 23.85 -0.34
CA PRO A 715 46.41 22.80 -0.21
C PRO A 715 46.25 21.99 1.08
N ASN A 716 46.20 20.66 0.94
CA ASN A 716 45.91 19.72 2.03
C ASN A 716 44.58 20.03 2.74
N PHE A 717 43.53 20.34 1.98
CA PHE A 717 42.17 20.41 2.52
C PHE A 717 41.76 19.03 3.09
N ASP A 718 41.09 19.06 4.23
CA ASP A 718 40.55 17.88 4.90
C ASP A 718 39.48 18.32 5.93
N GLU A 719 38.52 17.47 6.24
CA GLU A 719 37.51 17.71 7.27
C GLU A 719 37.96 17.05 8.58
N LEU A 720 38.14 17.84 9.65
CA LEU A 720 38.85 17.37 10.85
C LEU A 720 37.91 16.91 11.96
N LYS A 721 37.04 17.83 12.44
CA LYS A 721 36.12 17.56 13.54
C LYS A 721 34.97 18.55 13.52
N ALA A 722 33.82 18.10 13.99
CA ALA A 722 32.65 18.95 14.14
C ALA A 722 32.17 19.05 15.60
N SER A 723 31.43 20.11 15.88
CA SER A 723 30.58 20.29 17.05
C SER A 723 29.17 20.57 16.55
N HIS A 724 28.18 19.88 17.09
CA HIS A 724 26.76 20.06 16.76
C HIS A 724 25.94 20.51 17.99
N PHE A 725 26.62 21.07 18.99
CA PHE A 725 26.00 21.71 20.15
C PHE A 725 25.34 23.04 19.72
N PRO A 726 24.09 23.34 20.12
CA PRO A 726 23.34 24.51 19.64
C PRO A 726 24.10 25.85 19.66
N ASP A 727 24.81 26.14 20.75
CA ASP A 727 25.52 27.41 20.94
C ASP A 727 26.94 27.46 20.33
N SER A 728 27.48 26.33 19.86
CA SER A 728 28.86 26.23 19.36
C SER A 728 29.01 25.42 18.06
N ALA A 729 27.90 25.24 17.34
CA ALA A 729 27.83 24.45 16.12
C ALA A 729 28.86 24.93 15.08
N SER A 730 29.77 24.03 14.70
CA SER A 730 30.86 24.34 13.77
C SER A 730 31.56 23.10 13.21
N CYS A 731 32.00 23.18 11.96
CA CYS A 731 32.92 22.21 11.35
C CYS A 731 34.32 22.82 11.24
N GLU A 732 35.35 22.04 11.57
CA GLU A 732 36.76 22.44 11.49
C GLU A 732 37.45 21.69 10.35
N PHE A 733 38.15 22.44 9.49
CA PHE A 733 38.82 21.97 8.28
C PHE A 733 40.32 22.27 8.35
N ARG A 734 41.12 21.42 7.71
CA ARG A 734 42.54 21.67 7.46
C ARG A 734 42.67 22.69 6.33
N GLY A 735 43.58 23.65 6.47
CA GLY A 735 43.79 24.74 5.52
C GLY A 735 43.12 26.06 5.93
N SER A 736 43.47 27.14 5.22
CA SER A 736 43.09 28.52 5.54
C SER A 736 41.97 29.05 4.64
N ILE A 737 40.72 28.79 5.02
CA ILE A 737 39.51 29.34 4.41
C ILE A 737 39.38 30.83 4.76
N GLY A 738 39.37 31.68 3.73
CA GLY A 738 39.11 33.10 3.86
C GLY A 738 37.66 33.47 4.20
N GLY A 739 37.45 34.68 4.73
CA GLY A 739 36.11 35.19 5.04
C GLY A 739 35.28 35.50 3.79
N GLU A 740 35.95 35.79 2.70
CA GLU A 740 35.43 35.97 1.34
C GLU A 740 34.64 34.77 0.80
N HIS A 741 34.90 33.55 1.30
CA HIS A 741 34.14 32.36 0.92
C HIS A 741 32.81 32.21 1.66
N LYS A 742 32.54 33.03 2.71
CA LYS A 742 31.36 32.87 3.57
C LYS A 742 30.05 32.84 2.77
N ASP A 743 29.88 33.79 1.86
CA ASP A 743 28.62 33.94 1.12
C ASP A 743 28.46 32.85 0.04
N ALA A 744 29.57 32.37 -0.54
CA ALA A 744 29.57 31.22 -1.44
C ALA A 744 29.21 29.91 -0.71
N ILE A 745 29.77 29.70 0.49
CA ILE A 745 29.43 28.55 1.35
C ILE A 745 27.96 28.63 1.78
N GLN A 746 27.46 29.81 2.17
CA GLN A 746 26.05 30.01 2.48
C GLN A 746 25.15 29.64 1.30
N ALA A 747 25.41 30.19 0.11
CA ALA A 747 24.62 29.89 -1.09
C ALA A 747 24.65 28.38 -1.45
N LYS A 748 25.75 27.68 -1.21
CA LYS A 748 25.86 26.24 -1.46
C LYS A 748 25.15 25.39 -0.40
N VAL A 749 25.16 25.82 0.86
CA VAL A 749 24.33 25.24 1.93
C VAL A 749 22.84 25.42 1.60
N ASP A 750 22.43 26.62 1.16
CA ASP A 750 21.03 26.89 0.78
C ASP A 750 20.61 26.08 -0.46
N GLU A 751 21.50 25.93 -1.46
CA GLU A 751 21.28 25.02 -2.60
C GLU A 751 21.03 23.58 -2.11
N PHE A 752 21.91 23.05 -1.27
CA PHE A 752 21.81 21.68 -0.75
C PHE A 752 20.56 21.46 0.11
N ILE A 753 20.14 22.44 0.91
CA ILE A 753 18.89 22.39 1.69
C ILE A 753 17.68 22.46 0.75
N SER A 754 17.65 23.39 -0.20
CA SER A 754 16.54 23.55 -1.15
C SER A 754 16.31 22.34 -2.07
N ARG A 755 17.35 21.52 -2.29
CA ARG A 755 17.29 20.27 -3.08
C ARG A 755 16.60 19.11 -2.34
N ALA A 756 16.28 19.25 -1.05
CA ALA A 756 15.64 18.22 -0.23
C ALA A 756 16.29 16.83 -0.38
N MET A 757 17.63 16.81 -0.35
CA MET A 757 18.42 15.62 -0.66
C MET A 757 18.20 14.56 0.43
N PRO A 758 17.86 13.31 0.08
CA PRO A 758 17.69 12.23 1.06
C PRO A 758 18.94 12.00 1.91
N VAL A 759 18.74 11.73 3.19
CA VAL A 759 19.79 11.35 4.14
C VAL A 759 19.57 9.90 4.54
N GLU A 760 20.32 9.00 3.91
CA GLU A 760 20.17 7.55 4.06
C GLU A 760 21.12 7.01 5.13
N ILE A 761 20.63 6.06 5.93
CA ILE A 761 21.46 5.26 6.84
C ILE A 761 21.76 3.92 6.19
N GLN A 762 23.04 3.58 6.07
CA GLN A 762 23.54 2.35 5.48
C GLN A 762 24.53 1.66 6.46
N PHE A 763 24.80 0.37 6.26
CA PHE A 763 25.76 -0.39 7.06
C PHE A 763 26.79 -1.07 6.14
N TRP A 764 28.04 -0.66 6.24
CA TRP A 764 29.11 -0.96 5.27
C TRP A 764 30.23 -1.76 5.90
N GLY A 765 30.64 -2.84 5.25
CA GLY A 765 31.92 -3.51 5.49
C GLY A 765 33.04 -2.89 4.64
N GLU A 766 34.27 -3.35 4.82
CA GLU A 766 35.46 -2.85 4.10
C GLU A 766 35.28 -2.82 2.56
N GLU A 767 34.70 -3.87 1.98
CA GLU A 767 34.43 -3.98 0.54
C GLU A 767 33.39 -2.97 0.03
N ASP A 768 32.50 -2.48 0.91
CA ASP A 768 31.55 -1.43 0.54
C ASP A 768 32.26 -0.07 0.40
N PHE A 769 33.18 0.27 1.31
CA PHE A 769 34.00 1.49 1.18
C PHE A 769 34.90 1.47 -0.07
N LYS A 770 35.47 0.31 -0.43
CA LYS A 770 36.23 0.11 -1.67
C LYS A 770 35.38 0.29 -2.92
N ARG A 771 34.20 -0.33 -2.97
CA ARG A 771 33.28 -0.23 -4.12
C ARG A 771 32.85 1.21 -4.39
N GLU A 772 32.70 2.01 -3.33
CA GLU A 772 32.27 3.41 -3.42
C GLU A 772 33.45 4.40 -3.60
N GLY A 773 34.70 3.92 -3.64
CA GLY A 773 35.90 4.75 -3.85
C GLY A 773 36.23 5.70 -2.69
N VAL A 774 35.80 5.34 -1.47
CA VAL A 774 35.96 6.14 -0.25
C VAL A 774 36.68 5.36 0.85
N GLU A 775 37.69 4.56 0.47
CA GLU A 775 38.53 3.79 1.39
C GLU A 775 39.21 4.67 2.45
N HIS A 776 39.49 5.94 2.11
CA HIS A 776 40.04 6.93 3.04
C HIS A 776 39.09 7.28 4.21
N LEU A 777 37.81 6.93 4.11
CA LEU A 777 36.81 7.07 5.17
C LEU A 777 36.57 5.77 5.95
N LEU A 778 37.30 4.68 5.67
CA LEU A 778 37.18 3.43 6.41
C LEU A 778 37.60 3.64 7.88
N PRO A 779 36.71 3.47 8.88
CA PRO A 779 37.08 3.66 10.28
C PRO A 779 37.95 2.52 10.80
N ASP A 780 38.63 2.75 11.93
CA ASP A 780 39.37 1.71 12.63
C ASP A 780 38.44 0.52 13.02
N PRO A 781 38.75 -0.73 12.63
CA PRO A 781 38.00 -1.92 13.04
C PRO A 781 37.79 -2.05 14.55
N GLY A 782 38.67 -1.47 15.39
CA GLY A 782 38.50 -1.41 16.84
C GLY A 782 37.32 -0.57 17.32
N LEU A 783 36.67 0.20 16.44
CA LEU A 783 35.43 0.95 16.72
C LEU A 783 34.15 0.11 16.54
N LEU A 784 34.26 -1.11 16.00
CA LEU A 784 33.13 -2.04 15.91
C LEU A 784 32.85 -2.68 17.28
N GLY A 785 31.57 -2.77 17.64
CA GLY A 785 31.16 -3.47 18.86
C GLY A 785 31.45 -4.98 18.78
N PRO A 786 31.55 -5.70 19.92
CA PRO A 786 31.75 -7.15 19.92
C PRO A 786 30.71 -7.88 19.06
N GLY A 787 31.16 -8.55 18.00
CA GLY A 787 30.30 -9.27 17.05
C GLY A 787 29.73 -8.43 15.90
N GLN A 788 30.13 -7.17 15.73
CA GLN A 788 29.79 -6.36 14.56
C GLN A 788 30.88 -6.46 13.47
N ASP A 789 30.46 -6.52 12.20
CA ASP A 789 31.32 -6.62 11.02
C ASP A 789 31.18 -5.41 10.07
N LYS A 790 30.31 -4.43 10.41
CA LYS A 790 29.94 -3.29 9.56
C LYS A 790 29.80 -1.98 10.32
N PHE A 791 30.29 -0.91 9.72
CA PHE A 791 30.16 0.46 10.22
C PHE A 791 28.84 1.09 9.80
N ARG A 792 28.26 1.92 10.67
CA ARG A 792 27.12 2.77 10.30
C ARG A 792 27.60 3.95 9.46
N VAL A 793 26.99 4.10 8.30
CA VAL A 793 27.30 5.14 7.31
C VAL A 793 26.06 5.99 7.04
N VAL A 794 26.28 7.29 6.87
CA VAL A 794 25.27 8.30 6.56
C VAL A 794 25.58 8.86 5.19
N ARG A 795 24.66 8.69 4.24
CA ARG A 795 24.81 9.17 2.85
C ARG A 795 23.81 10.29 2.59
N ILE A 796 24.29 11.49 2.29
CA ILE A 796 23.47 12.57 1.73
C ILE A 796 23.46 12.38 0.21
N VAL A 797 22.35 11.90 -0.34
CA VAL A 797 22.26 11.42 -1.71
C VAL A 797 22.49 12.56 -2.71
N GLY A 798 23.53 12.43 -3.53
CA GLY A 798 23.94 13.48 -4.48
C GLY A 798 24.74 14.63 -3.86
N ALA A 799 25.32 14.41 -2.68
CA ALA A 799 26.31 15.26 -2.01
C ALA A 799 27.49 14.41 -1.50
N GLU A 800 27.47 13.94 -0.25
CA GLU A 800 28.60 13.28 0.42
C GLU A 800 28.19 12.07 1.27
N VAL A 801 29.18 11.26 1.67
CA VAL A 801 28.99 10.07 2.51
C VAL A 801 29.97 10.03 3.67
N TYR A 802 29.50 9.63 4.87
CA TYR A 802 30.28 9.73 6.10
C TYR A 802 30.06 8.50 7.01
N PRO A 803 31.11 7.88 7.57
CA PRO A 803 30.95 6.99 8.73
C PRO A 803 30.49 7.83 9.93
N CYS A 804 29.28 7.58 10.43
CA CYS A 804 28.71 8.42 11.47
C CYS A 804 27.73 7.65 12.37
N GLY A 805 27.87 7.83 13.68
CA GLY A 805 26.97 7.28 14.70
C GLY A 805 25.82 8.21 15.09
N GLY A 806 25.75 9.42 14.51
CA GLY A 806 24.82 10.49 14.86
C GLY A 806 23.35 10.25 14.51
N THR A 807 22.48 11.09 15.06
CA THR A 807 21.06 11.13 14.67
C THR A 807 20.85 12.17 13.58
N HIS A 808 19.99 11.87 12.60
CA HIS A 808 19.79 12.71 11.41
C HIS A 808 18.31 12.98 11.13
N VAL A 809 18.03 14.05 10.39
CA VAL A 809 16.73 14.28 9.74
C VAL A 809 16.67 13.49 8.43
N ASP A 810 15.48 13.17 7.91
CA ASP A 810 15.32 12.33 6.70
C ASP A 810 15.90 12.95 5.41
N SER A 811 15.99 14.28 5.35
CA SER A 811 16.37 15.03 4.15
C SER A 811 16.93 16.42 4.51
N THR A 812 17.74 17.01 3.63
CA THR A 812 18.47 18.25 3.93
C THR A 812 17.58 19.48 4.16
N ASP A 813 16.36 19.51 3.62
CA ASP A 813 15.36 20.56 3.86
C ASP A 813 14.86 20.55 5.31
N LEU A 814 14.77 19.37 5.93
CA LEU A 814 14.34 19.20 7.32
C LEU A 814 15.36 19.71 8.35
N CYS A 815 16.58 20.05 7.92
CA CYS A 815 17.48 20.87 8.73
C CYS A 815 16.81 22.21 9.10
N GLY A 816 15.95 22.74 8.24
CA GLY A 816 15.50 24.13 8.26
C GLY A 816 16.59 25.10 7.82
N GLY A 817 16.34 26.40 7.93
CA GLY A 817 17.30 27.41 7.50
C GLY A 817 18.63 27.24 8.22
N THR A 818 19.74 27.12 7.47
CA THR A 818 21.07 26.94 8.06
C THR A 818 21.94 28.13 7.71
N VAL A 819 22.29 28.91 8.72
CA VAL A 819 23.01 30.17 8.57
C VAL A 819 24.48 29.98 8.96
N VAL A 820 25.38 30.19 8.00
CA VAL A 820 26.82 30.31 8.23
C VAL A 820 27.06 31.59 9.04
N LYS A 821 27.43 31.44 10.31
CA LYS A 821 27.67 32.56 11.23
C LYS A 821 29.01 33.23 10.94
N LYS A 822 30.10 32.47 11.02
CA LYS A 822 31.48 33.01 11.03
C LYS A 822 32.49 31.97 10.55
N ILE A 823 33.48 32.44 9.79
CA ILE A 823 34.72 31.69 9.52
C ILE A 823 35.81 32.27 10.43
N SER A 824 36.54 31.41 11.12
CA SER A 824 37.69 31.77 11.95
C SER A 824 38.89 30.87 11.63
N ARG A 825 40.10 31.39 11.77
CA ARG A 825 41.35 30.70 11.38
C ARG A 825 42.28 30.60 12.57
N SER A 826 42.91 29.45 12.76
CA SER A 826 43.89 29.23 13.84
C SER A 826 44.87 28.12 13.46
N LYS A 827 46.18 28.38 13.57
CA LYS A 827 47.26 27.39 13.40
C LYS A 827 47.17 26.51 12.13
N GLY A 828 46.74 27.10 11.01
CA GLY A 828 46.60 26.39 9.73
C GLY A 828 45.27 25.66 9.52
N ASN A 829 44.37 25.66 10.50
CA ASN A 829 43.00 25.17 10.39
C ASN A 829 42.01 26.33 10.28
N SER A 830 40.83 26.03 9.73
CA SER A 830 39.69 26.94 9.65
C SER A 830 38.46 26.33 10.28
N ARG A 831 37.70 27.12 11.02
CA ARG A 831 36.44 26.72 11.65
C ARG A 831 35.31 27.55 11.06
N VAL A 832 34.34 26.86 10.46
CA VAL A 832 33.11 27.45 9.94
C VAL A 832 32.00 27.18 10.94
N SER A 833 31.60 28.22 11.68
CA SER A 833 30.48 28.16 12.62
C SER A 833 29.17 28.45 11.91
N TYR A 834 28.11 27.73 12.30
CA TYR A 834 26.78 27.85 11.74
C TYR A 834 25.71 27.86 12.85
N ALA A 835 24.45 28.02 12.45
CA ALA A 835 23.30 27.66 13.27
C ALA A 835 22.14 27.23 12.38
N VAL A 836 21.21 26.51 12.98
CA VAL A 836 19.91 26.20 12.42
C VAL A 836 18.88 27.19 12.99
N VAL A 837 17.98 27.70 12.14
CA VAL A 837 16.84 28.58 12.50
C VAL A 837 15.48 27.93 12.28
#